data_AF-A0A972P5Y1-F1
#
_entry.id   AF-A0A972P5Y1-F1
#
_cell.length_a   1.000
_cell.length_b   1.000
_cell.length_c   1.000
_cell.angle_alpha   90.00
_cell.angle_beta   90.00
_cell.angle_gamma   90.00
#
_symmetry.space_group_name_H-M   'P 1'
#
loop_
_entity.id
_entity.type
_entity.pdbx_description
1 polymer ?
#
loop_
_entity_poly.entity_id
_entity_poly.type
_entity_poly.pdbx_seq_one_letter_code
_entity_poly.pdbx_strand_id
1 'polypeptide(L)'
;MIGPLYLIVSLLLIIQAGCSSTPAVRKQAAEPPGMAETMKVDGIERFARIDTDVYRGGSPTDSGLKSLKRAGVRTLVCLRDDVPYREAAGALGLRVEHIPLSALDTPSRDSILRFLDVVTDPALRPVFFHCRQGEDRTGVMAAIYRMQVQGWSLEAAMAEMEAFGFGGQFLDLKKSVLSYPEAGGRKTKVRMAPGLEVDLEAGNRLLAAGMDEKAIPRFQAVLQKRPDLLEARLGLSEALGSMGKTGEALSEVRQAMIRAGSGEERIRTSRVTIRILAAASNRGELPPNGLDLAEREWEVLNRYKAEDRESLLRLGNLFQQGLYLSRAIEALERARRIAHPSGKVDLDRRVERIRSVYSFAPRSDLGKRLGLLPQVTRGELAALLVHELRVDRIRTIRGSATWRPYVEKQAASPTVKDIEDSAYRDDIRRVLALGVRGLEPFPDGTFRPSDALSRAEFAVILEDVLSRATRDETLATQMMDKASRFEDVEASAWYKSAADLALSLGLFAPGPGAPPRFQPIKPITGVESLQAFRLLRKRLDSRSRAIVIVVDALRGESAYNALDAKRLPNLERLIRERGVVRFAKCLSALPSITLPNHTTIFTGVYPGRHGVPGNEWFDRTLDANVPLYRRTREYVKYGSEDDPGLGRAWSFGGIPVHDQDLSRDVRTIYEAFKEAEMARGRTTRTAVVFDPVRRGADVVVNPDLFDALISLDFLPFVNQYALLDASAARKAVALIRSENPPELMGIWLSGLDGWSHAKGPGPIGGAGDRQADYLAKHLDPLIGEIIKALEDRGLLDETLIFLASDHGQADAVAKDEFTVDAERVYHALAGSPYRPPLDKSGRLDENATDFDIAVMADSNGNAALVSIRPPGSPWSSPPARSDIEAVSALLLKEPYVSRIFFSETGIPGKEPAVFLMSGNNGKVVTRRLERDSEERLNARALGLSGSGRSGDLLVEAKNPYYFSPRGSIYLGQHGRGERVEDQVPLLIMNPSGGRQSIVRSVVEIDDIAPTVAGALGFLDALPADGTDLLDPPKILVSSHAEDQVVPAGRTTSILGFVKDSVGIERVEFRVDGEDKFQPAEGTSFWEARVRLAPGRHAIVVRAIDETGIASTVRFHLIAQQE
;
A
#
# COMPACT_ATOMS: atom_id res chain seq x y z
N MET A 1 16.23 33.20 -25.50
CA MET A 1 15.99 31.74 -25.39
C MET A 1 17.14 30.93 -26.02
N ILE A 2 18.38 30.99 -25.49
CA ILE A 2 19.50 30.11 -25.92
C ILE A 2 20.42 29.70 -24.74
N GLY A 3 20.33 30.38 -23.58
CA GLY A 3 21.17 30.09 -22.40
C GLY A 3 21.04 28.70 -21.74
N PRO A 4 19.86 28.05 -21.63
CA PRO A 4 19.73 26.81 -20.86
C PRO A 4 20.26 25.57 -21.59
N LEU A 5 20.35 25.60 -22.92
CA LEU A 5 20.75 24.45 -23.74
C LEU A 5 22.29 24.24 -23.71
N TYR A 6 23.06 25.32 -23.56
CA TYR A 6 24.52 25.27 -23.54
C TYR A 6 25.10 24.69 -22.23
N LEU A 7 24.43 24.90 -21.09
CA LEU A 7 24.88 24.33 -19.81
C LEU A 7 24.70 22.79 -19.78
N ILE A 8 23.67 22.28 -20.44
CA ILE A 8 23.33 20.85 -20.50
C ILE A 8 24.27 20.10 -21.46
N VAL A 9 24.60 20.68 -22.62
CA VAL A 9 25.60 20.12 -23.55
C VAL A 9 27.01 20.12 -22.94
N SER A 10 27.33 21.13 -22.10
CA SER A 10 28.63 21.22 -21.43
C SER A 10 28.81 20.18 -20.32
N LEU A 11 27.73 19.78 -19.63
CA LEU A 11 27.77 18.70 -18.64
C LEU A 11 27.90 17.31 -19.30
N LEU A 12 27.35 17.13 -20.51
CA LEU A 12 27.36 15.85 -21.24
C LEU A 12 28.72 15.53 -21.89
N LEU A 13 29.50 16.53 -22.28
CA LEU A 13 30.87 16.32 -22.81
C LEU A 13 31.87 15.84 -21.75
N ILE A 14 31.60 16.09 -20.46
CA ILE A 14 32.45 15.61 -19.36
C ILE A 14 32.24 14.10 -19.10
N ILE A 15 31.13 13.52 -19.56
CA ILE A 15 30.79 12.11 -19.32
C ILE A 15 31.44 11.17 -20.36
N GLN A 16 31.87 11.67 -21.53
CA GLN A 16 32.48 10.84 -22.58
C GLN A 16 34.00 10.56 -22.42
N ALA A 17 34.71 11.23 -21.51
CA ALA A 17 36.16 11.06 -21.36
C ALA A 17 36.60 10.03 -20.29
N GLY A 18 35.67 9.25 -19.72
CA GLY A 18 35.92 8.43 -18.53
C GLY A 18 35.62 6.94 -18.66
N CYS A 19 35.74 6.33 -19.84
CA CYS A 19 35.70 4.88 -19.97
C CYS A 19 37.13 4.29 -19.97
N SER A 20 37.64 3.93 -18.80
CA SER A 20 38.49 2.74 -18.61
C SER A 20 38.80 2.45 -17.14
N SER A 21 38.67 1.16 -16.80
CA SER A 21 39.18 0.44 -15.62
C SER A 21 38.51 0.59 -14.24
N THR A 22 37.93 -0.55 -13.83
CA THR A 22 37.78 -1.15 -12.48
C THR A 22 36.90 -0.48 -11.39
N PRO A 23 36.18 -1.30 -10.57
CA PRO A 23 35.11 -0.82 -9.71
C PRO A 23 35.66 -0.25 -8.40
N ALA A 24 35.45 1.04 -8.16
CA ALA A 24 35.60 1.66 -6.86
C ALA A 24 34.21 1.89 -6.23
N VAL A 25 33.98 1.24 -5.09
CA VAL A 25 32.80 1.38 -4.23
C VAL A 25 32.57 2.86 -3.91
N ARG A 26 31.44 3.42 -4.36
CA ARG A 26 30.99 4.77 -4.00
C ARG A 26 29.84 4.67 -2.97
N LYS A 27 30.03 5.34 -1.83
CA LYS A 27 29.12 5.39 -0.67
C LYS A 27 27.76 6.00 -1.04
N GLN A 28 26.70 5.38 -0.53
CA GLN A 28 25.31 5.86 -0.51
C GLN A 28 25.20 7.15 0.35
N ALA A 29 24.56 8.19 -0.16
CA ALA A 29 24.16 9.37 0.62
C ALA A 29 22.83 9.08 1.36
N ALA A 30 22.65 9.63 2.56
CA ALA A 30 21.48 9.42 3.42
C ALA A 30 20.28 10.29 3.03
N GLU A 31 19.04 9.86 3.34
CA GLU A 31 17.81 10.64 3.16
C GLU A 31 17.83 11.98 3.96
N PRO A 32 17.21 13.06 3.45
CA PRO A 32 17.23 14.37 4.10
C PRO A 32 16.30 14.43 5.33
N PRO A 33 16.66 15.16 6.41
CA PRO A 33 15.77 15.37 7.57
C PRO A 33 14.52 16.18 7.22
N GLY A 34 13.45 16.08 8.03
CA GLY A 34 12.17 16.78 7.79
C GLY A 34 12.31 18.30 7.73
N MET A 35 11.84 18.89 6.62
CA MET A 35 11.90 20.34 6.34
C MET A 35 11.10 21.18 7.34
N ALA A 36 11.40 22.48 7.39
CA ALA A 36 10.69 23.46 8.20
C ALA A 36 9.18 23.44 7.88
N GLU A 37 8.37 23.47 8.93
CA GLU A 37 6.91 23.42 8.82
C GLU A 37 6.39 24.82 8.44
N THR A 38 5.91 24.98 7.20
CA THR A 38 5.31 26.22 6.72
C THR A 38 3.97 26.45 7.39
N MET A 39 3.76 27.64 7.95
CA MET A 39 2.51 28.02 8.59
C MET A 39 2.03 29.36 8.02
N LYS A 40 0.73 29.49 7.76
CA LYS A 40 0.15 30.78 7.36
C LYS A 40 -0.06 31.65 8.60
N VAL A 41 0.68 32.76 8.68
CA VAL A 41 0.53 33.77 9.73
C VAL A 41 0.22 35.11 9.07
N ASP A 42 -0.89 35.71 9.46
CA ASP A 42 -1.32 37.00 8.93
C ASP A 42 -0.24 38.08 9.20
N GLY A 43 0.13 38.81 8.14
CA GLY A 43 1.16 39.85 8.15
C GLY A 43 2.61 39.38 8.07
N ILE A 44 2.88 38.08 7.80
CA ILE A 44 4.25 37.55 7.67
C ILE A 44 4.35 36.55 6.51
N GLU A 45 5.10 36.92 5.48
CA GLU A 45 5.37 36.03 4.35
C GLU A 45 6.34 34.90 4.73
N ARG A 46 6.16 33.71 4.14
CA ARG A 46 7.05 32.54 4.31
C ARG A 46 7.35 32.18 5.77
N PHE A 47 6.37 32.39 6.64
CA PHE A 47 6.49 32.03 8.04
C PHE A 47 6.60 30.50 8.17
N ALA A 48 7.65 30.03 8.81
CA ALA A 48 7.85 28.60 9.03
C ALA A 48 8.55 28.33 10.36
N ARG A 49 8.22 27.19 10.95
CA ARG A 49 8.87 26.69 12.16
C ARG A 49 10.03 25.79 11.78
N ILE A 50 11.26 26.18 12.14
CA ILE A 50 12.47 25.40 11.86
C ILE A 50 12.89 24.53 13.06
N ASP A 51 12.43 24.86 14.26
CA ASP A 51 12.64 24.12 15.51
C ASP A 51 11.47 24.41 16.47
N THR A 52 11.35 23.68 17.58
CA THR A 52 10.23 23.79 18.53
C THR A 52 9.89 25.24 18.91
N ASP A 53 10.92 26.08 19.10
CA ASP A 53 10.80 27.51 19.48
C ASP A 53 11.57 28.46 18.55
N VAL A 54 11.87 28.04 17.32
CA VAL A 54 12.60 28.86 16.35
C VAL A 54 11.82 28.96 15.06
N TYR A 55 11.47 30.19 14.71
CA TYR A 55 10.66 30.53 13.56
C TYR A 55 11.45 31.41 12.57
N ARG A 56 11.18 31.24 11.29
CA ARG A 56 11.73 32.03 10.19
C ARG A 56 10.62 32.70 9.40
N GLY A 57 10.91 33.77 8.68
CA GLY A 57 9.98 34.36 7.72
C GLY A 57 10.47 35.64 7.07
N GLY A 58 9.54 36.35 6.45
CA GLY A 58 9.70 37.71 5.92
C GLY A 58 9.49 38.79 6.97
N SER A 59 9.68 40.04 6.57
CA SER A 59 9.52 41.18 7.47
C SER A 59 8.06 41.28 7.95
N PRO A 60 7.80 41.35 9.27
CA PRO A 60 6.44 41.45 9.77
C PRO A 60 5.86 42.84 9.48
N THR A 61 4.57 42.88 9.13
CA THR A 61 3.74 44.09 9.21
C THR A 61 3.26 44.31 10.65
N ASP A 62 2.51 45.38 10.91
CA ASP A 62 1.93 45.64 12.24
C ASP A 62 0.96 44.52 12.69
N SER A 63 0.21 43.92 11.76
CA SER A 63 -0.59 42.72 12.06
C SER A 63 0.29 41.52 12.35
N GLY A 64 1.39 41.36 11.61
CA GLY A 64 2.40 40.33 11.82
C GLY A 64 3.04 40.40 13.21
N LEU A 65 3.41 41.59 13.69
CA LEU A 65 3.96 41.77 15.04
C LEU A 65 2.98 41.35 16.14
N LYS A 66 1.70 41.68 16.00
CA LYS A 66 0.65 41.23 16.93
C LYS A 66 0.45 39.71 16.87
N SER A 67 0.58 39.12 15.69
CA SER A 67 0.54 37.66 15.51
C SER A 67 1.73 36.96 16.17
N LEU A 68 2.95 37.50 16.04
CA LEU A 68 4.15 36.98 16.71
C LEU A 68 4.02 37.05 18.24
N LYS A 69 3.49 38.17 18.76
CA LYS A 69 3.26 38.32 20.20
C LYS A 69 2.23 37.30 20.71
N ARG A 70 1.14 37.07 19.98
CA ARG A 70 0.12 36.05 20.30
C ARG A 70 0.70 34.64 20.23
N ALA A 71 1.60 34.38 19.29
CA ALA A 71 2.33 33.12 19.18
C ALA A 71 3.41 32.93 20.25
N GLY A 72 3.55 33.85 21.21
CA GLY A 72 4.48 33.75 22.32
C GLY A 72 5.94 34.06 21.97
N VAL A 73 6.20 34.61 20.78
CA VAL A 73 7.56 35.01 20.37
C VAL A 73 8.08 36.09 21.33
N ARG A 74 9.31 35.89 21.82
CA ARG A 74 9.96 36.79 22.77
C ARG A 74 10.96 37.71 22.07
N THR A 75 11.70 37.17 21.11
CA THR A 75 12.80 37.87 20.44
C THR A 75 12.64 37.85 18.92
N LEU A 76 12.78 39.01 18.30
CA LEU A 76 12.84 39.21 16.86
C LEU A 76 14.30 39.44 16.44
N VAL A 77 14.79 38.69 15.46
CA VAL A 77 16.12 38.91 14.87
C VAL A 77 15.94 39.47 13.46
N CYS A 78 16.27 40.76 13.29
CA CYS A 78 16.24 41.42 11.98
C CYS A 78 17.60 41.28 11.28
N LEU A 79 17.62 40.64 10.11
CA LEU A 79 18.81 40.47 9.27
C LEU A 79 18.99 41.56 8.21
N ARG A 80 18.06 42.53 8.15
CA ARG A 80 18.07 43.64 7.20
C ARG A 80 19.00 44.75 7.68
N ASP A 81 19.34 45.66 6.78
CA ASP A 81 20.13 46.86 7.10
C ASP A 81 19.33 47.85 7.95
N ASP A 82 18.00 47.84 7.81
CA ASP A 82 17.02 48.63 8.56
C ASP A 82 16.12 47.78 9.47
N VAL A 83 15.49 48.41 10.47
CA VAL A 83 14.49 47.77 11.34
C VAL A 83 13.22 48.62 11.35
N PRO A 84 12.37 48.50 10.32
CA PRO A 84 11.28 49.45 10.07
C PRO A 84 10.18 49.46 11.14
N TYR A 85 10.12 48.41 11.98
CA TYR A 85 9.08 48.20 12.97
C TYR A 85 9.57 48.33 14.42
N ARG A 86 10.79 48.84 14.65
CA ARG A 86 11.46 48.85 15.98
C ARG A 86 10.58 49.43 17.09
N GLU A 87 9.96 50.58 16.84
CA GLU A 87 9.08 51.23 17.82
C GLU A 87 7.79 50.43 18.07
N ALA A 88 7.16 49.91 17.00
CA ALA A 88 5.95 49.10 17.09
C ALA A 88 6.20 47.77 17.83
N ALA A 89 7.34 47.11 17.61
CA ALA A 89 7.74 45.90 18.34
C ALA A 89 8.04 46.21 19.82
N GLY A 90 8.69 47.35 20.10
CA GLY A 90 8.92 47.82 21.46
C GLY A 90 7.63 48.06 22.23
N ALA A 91 6.63 48.69 21.61
CA ALA A 91 5.30 48.91 22.19
C ALA A 91 4.56 47.61 22.53
N LEU A 92 4.89 46.49 21.87
CA LEU A 92 4.35 45.15 22.13
C LEU A 92 5.20 44.32 23.11
N GLY A 93 6.29 44.89 23.63
CA GLY A 93 7.23 44.21 24.52
C GLY A 93 7.93 43.02 23.86
N LEU A 94 8.23 43.13 22.56
CA LEU A 94 9.07 42.18 21.82
C LEU A 94 10.52 42.68 21.84
N ARG A 95 11.47 41.82 22.20
CA ARG A 95 12.90 42.16 22.12
C ARG A 95 13.32 42.15 20.66
N VAL A 96 14.06 43.16 20.20
CA VAL A 96 14.56 43.22 18.82
C VAL A 96 16.09 43.20 18.80
N GLU A 97 16.66 42.11 18.31
CA GLU A 97 18.08 41.96 18.01
C GLU A 97 18.32 42.30 16.54
N HIS A 98 19.19 43.28 16.28
CA HIS A 98 19.55 43.69 14.93
C HIS A 98 20.93 43.15 14.57
N ILE A 99 20.96 42.23 13.61
CA ILE A 99 22.16 41.59 13.08
C ILE A 99 22.17 41.83 11.56
N PRO A 100 22.55 43.04 11.10
CA PRO A 100 22.48 43.38 9.70
C PRO A 100 23.41 42.48 8.88
N LEU A 101 22.88 41.88 7.82
CA LEU A 101 23.64 41.12 6.85
C LEU A 101 23.52 41.79 5.49
N SER A 102 24.63 41.90 4.76
CA SER A 102 24.62 42.30 3.36
C SER A 102 23.74 41.34 2.56
N ALA A 103 22.99 41.88 1.61
CA ALA A 103 22.21 41.07 0.65
C ALA A 103 23.09 40.49 -0.47
N LEU A 104 24.35 40.91 -0.57
CA LEU A 104 25.26 40.55 -1.65
C LEU A 104 26.51 39.80 -1.15
N ASP A 105 26.99 40.11 0.05
CA ASP A 105 28.24 39.56 0.58
C ASP A 105 28.05 38.37 1.53
N THR A 106 29.10 37.57 1.69
CA THR A 106 29.17 36.51 2.70
C THR A 106 29.04 37.09 4.12
N PRO A 107 28.14 36.56 4.98
CA PRO A 107 28.05 36.96 6.37
C PRO A 107 29.40 36.82 7.09
N SER A 108 29.78 37.83 7.86
CA SER A 108 30.97 37.73 8.71
C SER A 108 30.81 36.60 9.74
N ARG A 109 31.93 35.99 10.13
CA ARG A 109 31.93 34.92 11.14
C ARG A 109 31.30 35.39 12.46
N ASP A 110 31.56 36.63 12.86
CA ASP A 110 31.01 37.21 14.10
C ASP A 110 29.49 37.40 14.00
N SER A 111 28.97 37.78 12.83
CA SER A 111 27.53 37.89 12.59
C SER A 111 26.83 36.52 12.65
N ILE A 112 27.46 35.47 12.13
CA ILE A 112 26.94 34.09 12.20
C ILE A 112 26.93 33.60 13.66
N LEU A 113 28.03 33.80 14.40
CA LEU A 113 28.12 33.37 15.80
C LEU A 113 27.11 34.13 16.68
N ARG A 114 27.00 35.45 16.51
CA ARG A 114 26.01 36.25 17.22
C ARG A 114 24.58 35.83 16.90
N PHE A 115 24.30 35.45 15.65
CA PHE A 115 23.02 34.87 15.28
C PHE A 115 22.77 33.56 16.02
N LEU A 116 23.72 32.62 15.98
CA LEU A 116 23.61 31.32 16.63
C LEU A 116 23.44 31.45 18.15
N ASP A 117 24.18 32.36 18.81
CA ASP A 117 24.06 32.63 20.24
C ASP A 117 22.63 33.08 20.58
N VAL A 118 22.04 34.00 19.81
CA VAL A 118 20.68 34.48 20.05
C VAL A 118 19.63 33.41 19.78
N VAL A 119 19.72 32.67 18.66
CA VAL A 119 18.69 31.67 18.31
C VAL A 119 18.83 30.39 19.12
N THR A 120 19.95 30.12 19.79
CA THR A 120 20.14 28.92 20.64
C THR A 120 20.01 29.18 22.13
N ASP A 121 19.99 30.43 22.58
CA ASP A 121 19.79 30.78 23.99
C ASP A 121 18.32 30.52 24.44
N PRO A 122 18.09 29.61 25.39
CA PRO A 122 16.75 29.35 25.94
C PRO A 122 16.07 30.58 26.55
N ALA A 123 16.84 31.54 27.10
CA ALA A 123 16.29 32.75 27.69
C ALA A 123 15.69 33.69 26.64
N LEU A 124 16.14 33.59 25.39
CA LEU A 124 15.71 34.45 24.29
C LEU A 124 14.61 33.81 23.42
N ARG A 125 14.40 32.49 23.54
CA ARG A 125 13.36 31.72 22.84
C ARG A 125 11.96 31.89 23.46
N PRO A 126 10.87 31.85 22.66
CA PRO A 126 10.84 31.61 21.22
C PRO A 126 11.35 32.77 20.36
N VAL A 127 12.13 32.46 19.34
CA VAL A 127 12.78 33.43 18.44
C VAL A 127 12.16 33.40 17.05
N PHE A 128 11.90 34.58 16.47
CA PHE A 128 11.58 34.74 15.05
C PHE A 128 12.68 35.54 14.35
N PHE A 129 13.27 35.00 13.29
CA PHE A 129 14.30 35.70 12.51
C PHE A 129 13.89 35.89 11.05
N HIS A 130 14.25 37.04 10.46
CA HIS A 130 13.76 37.39 9.13
C HIS A 130 14.68 38.33 8.34
N CYS A 131 14.46 38.36 7.03
CA CYS A 131 15.01 39.36 6.10
C CYS A 131 13.84 40.17 5.47
N ARG A 132 13.92 40.61 4.21
CA ARG A 132 12.79 41.30 3.57
C ARG A 132 11.65 40.33 3.23
N GLN A 133 11.91 39.34 2.38
CA GLN A 133 10.90 38.37 1.89
C GLN A 133 10.96 37.02 2.63
N GLY A 134 11.99 36.84 3.47
CA GLY A 134 12.22 35.58 4.16
C GLY A 134 12.88 34.51 3.32
N GLU A 135 13.52 34.86 2.21
CA GLU A 135 14.12 33.93 1.24
C GLU A 135 15.64 33.81 1.45
N ASP A 136 16.41 34.86 1.14
CA ASP A 136 17.87 34.75 0.99
C ASP A 136 18.65 34.72 2.32
N ARG A 137 18.84 35.89 2.96
CA ARG A 137 19.57 36.01 4.25
C ARG A 137 18.99 35.10 5.33
N THR A 138 17.66 34.97 5.35
CA THR A 138 16.94 34.04 6.23
C THR A 138 17.29 32.59 5.88
N GLY A 139 17.32 32.23 4.60
CA GLY A 139 17.67 30.89 4.14
C GLY A 139 19.10 30.50 4.50
N VAL A 140 20.08 31.40 4.33
CA VAL A 140 21.49 31.15 4.70
C VAL A 140 21.63 30.89 6.20
N MET A 141 21.02 31.72 7.03
CA MET A 141 21.09 31.54 8.49
C MET A 141 20.30 30.31 8.96
N ALA A 142 19.19 29.97 8.29
CA ALA A 142 18.48 28.71 8.51
C ALA A 142 19.35 27.50 8.15
N ALA A 143 20.01 27.51 6.99
CA ALA A 143 20.90 26.44 6.55
C ALA A 143 22.06 26.23 7.53
N ILE A 144 22.70 27.31 7.99
CA ILE A 144 23.77 27.24 9.00
C ILE A 144 23.23 26.71 10.34
N TYR A 145 22.04 27.14 10.77
CA TYR A 145 21.39 26.59 11.96
C TYR A 145 21.11 25.08 11.81
N ARG A 146 20.57 24.65 10.67
CA ARG A 146 20.33 23.24 10.36
C ARG A 146 21.63 22.43 10.40
N MET A 147 22.71 22.92 9.79
CA MET A 147 24.01 22.24 9.76
C MET A 147 24.69 22.18 11.13
N GLN A 148 24.66 23.27 11.90
CA GLN A 148 25.44 23.39 13.15
C GLN A 148 24.69 22.97 14.40
N VAL A 149 23.39 23.22 14.47
CA VAL A 149 22.56 22.94 15.65
C VAL A 149 21.85 21.60 15.51
N GLN A 150 21.37 21.28 14.30
CA GLN A 150 20.60 20.06 14.03
C GLN A 150 21.39 19.00 13.25
N GLY A 151 22.63 19.32 12.85
CA GLY A 151 23.55 18.37 12.22
C GLY A 151 23.17 17.93 10.81
N TRP A 152 22.40 18.74 10.08
CA TRP A 152 22.04 18.47 8.69
C TRP A 152 23.29 18.41 7.79
N SER A 153 23.24 17.57 6.76
CA SER A 153 24.25 17.63 5.69
C SER A 153 24.15 18.97 4.97
N LEU A 154 25.26 19.41 4.37
CA LEU A 154 25.26 20.58 3.50
C LEU A 154 24.16 20.46 2.43
N GLU A 155 24.01 19.28 1.84
CA GLU A 155 23.01 18.99 0.79
C GLU A 155 21.57 19.20 1.27
N ALA A 156 21.21 18.70 2.46
CA ALA A 156 19.86 18.87 3.00
C ALA A 156 19.59 20.33 3.40
N ALA A 157 20.58 21.01 3.98
CA ALA A 157 20.45 22.40 4.38
C ALA A 157 20.30 23.32 3.15
N MET A 158 20.99 22.98 2.06
CA MET A 158 20.84 23.64 0.76
C MET A 158 19.47 23.38 0.15
N ALA A 159 18.96 22.14 0.22
CA ALA A 159 17.64 21.80 -0.29
C ALA A 159 16.52 22.56 0.44
N GLU A 160 16.58 22.70 1.78
CA GLU A 160 15.63 23.54 2.52
C GLU A 160 15.79 25.02 2.18
N MET A 161 17.03 25.51 2.07
CA MET A 161 17.29 26.89 1.67
C MET A 161 16.65 27.22 0.30
N GLU A 162 16.80 26.33 -0.68
CA GLU A 162 16.20 26.45 -2.02
C GLU A 162 14.67 26.31 -1.99
N ALA A 163 14.12 25.37 -1.20
CA ALA A 163 12.67 25.18 -1.04
C ALA A 163 11.95 26.42 -0.48
N PHE A 164 12.65 27.24 0.31
CA PHE A 164 12.12 28.51 0.83
C PHE A 164 12.47 29.74 -0.05
N GLY A 165 12.81 29.51 -1.32
CA GLY A 165 12.88 30.55 -2.35
C GLY A 165 14.25 31.20 -2.54
N PHE A 166 15.33 30.64 -1.99
CA PHE A 166 16.68 31.22 -2.17
C PHE A 166 17.06 31.33 -3.66
N GLY A 167 17.33 32.57 -4.11
CA GLY A 167 17.69 32.83 -5.51
C GLY A 167 19.15 32.50 -5.80
N GLY A 168 19.41 31.57 -6.73
CA GLY A 168 20.78 31.15 -7.12
C GLY A 168 21.69 32.26 -7.69
N GLN A 169 21.16 33.46 -7.89
CA GLN A 169 21.88 34.67 -8.29
C GLN A 169 22.78 35.29 -7.20
N PHE A 170 22.62 34.91 -5.92
CA PHE A 170 23.44 35.41 -4.81
C PHE A 170 24.62 34.47 -4.51
N LEU A 171 25.59 34.42 -5.43
CA LEU A 171 26.71 33.47 -5.40
C LEU A 171 27.55 33.55 -4.12
N ASP A 172 27.78 34.73 -3.55
CA ASP A 172 28.62 34.88 -2.35
C ASP A 172 27.90 34.54 -1.03
N LEU A 173 26.57 34.71 -0.98
CA LEU A 173 25.73 34.16 0.08
C LEU A 173 25.70 32.63 0.01
N LYS A 174 25.58 32.06 -1.20
CA LYS A 174 25.64 30.60 -1.41
C LYS A 174 27.02 30.04 -1.02
N LYS A 175 28.12 30.73 -1.36
CA LYS A 175 29.49 30.36 -0.94
C LYS A 175 29.63 30.29 0.58
N SER A 176 28.90 31.11 1.34
CA SER A 176 29.00 31.11 2.80
C SER A 176 28.53 29.79 3.42
N VAL A 177 27.48 29.17 2.87
CA VAL A 177 26.99 27.86 3.30
C VAL A 177 27.91 26.75 2.79
N LEU A 178 28.33 26.83 1.52
CA LEU A 178 29.23 25.85 0.87
C LEU A 178 30.64 25.77 1.50
N SER A 179 31.15 26.89 2.02
CA SER A 179 32.47 26.98 2.66
C SER A 179 32.41 26.91 4.18
N TYR A 180 31.21 26.88 4.77
CA TYR A 180 31.06 26.71 6.21
C TYR A 180 31.49 25.29 6.58
N PRO A 181 32.44 25.11 7.50
CA PRO A 181 32.89 23.77 7.86
C PRO A 181 31.71 22.96 8.42
N GLU A 182 31.41 21.84 7.76
CA GLU A 182 30.58 20.78 8.33
C GLU A 182 31.16 20.40 9.71
N ALA A 183 30.32 19.97 10.66
CA ALA A 183 30.70 19.70 12.05
C ALA A 183 31.82 18.63 12.16
N GLY A 184 33.08 19.05 11.96
CA GLY A 184 34.25 18.21 11.78
C GLY A 184 35.61 18.95 11.82
N GLY A 185 35.62 20.27 12.00
CA GLY A 185 36.84 21.08 12.02
C GLY A 185 37.27 21.57 13.41
N ARG A 186 37.38 20.70 14.42
CA ARG A 186 37.99 21.06 15.72
C ARG A 186 38.96 19.99 16.20
N LYS A 187 40.26 20.22 16.00
CA LYS A 187 41.31 19.73 16.89
C LYS A 187 41.95 20.95 17.54
N THR A 188 41.45 21.34 18.71
CA THR A 188 42.17 22.29 19.58
C THR A 188 42.48 21.54 20.87
N LYS A 189 43.73 21.10 21.03
CA LYS A 189 44.24 20.70 22.35
C LYS A 189 44.24 21.94 23.23
N VAL A 190 43.19 22.15 24.01
CA VAL A 190 43.12 23.21 25.01
C VAL A 190 43.60 22.63 26.34
N ARG A 191 44.67 23.21 26.90
CA ARG A 191 45.20 22.84 28.22
C ARG A 191 44.13 23.07 29.29
N MET A 192 43.87 22.07 30.12
CA MET A 192 42.98 22.16 31.29
C MET A 192 43.55 23.16 32.31
N ALA A 193 42.69 23.95 32.95
CA ALA A 193 43.12 24.79 34.08
C ALA A 193 43.38 23.90 35.32
N PRO A 194 44.39 24.20 36.16
CA PRO A 194 44.71 23.40 37.35
C PRO A 194 43.50 23.27 38.29
N GLY A 195 43.19 22.03 38.72
CA GLY A 195 42.09 21.70 39.65
C GLY A 195 40.83 21.12 38.99
N LEU A 196 40.55 21.41 37.72
CA LEU A 196 39.40 20.83 37.00
C LEU A 196 39.60 19.35 36.61
N GLU A 197 40.83 18.93 36.37
CA GLU A 197 41.18 17.52 36.13
C GLU A 197 40.87 16.65 37.35
N VAL A 198 41.06 17.19 38.56
CA VAL A 198 40.78 16.48 39.82
C VAL A 198 39.29 16.18 39.98
N ASP A 199 38.41 17.16 39.70
CA ASP A 199 36.96 16.95 39.77
C ASP A 199 36.46 16.03 38.65
N LEU A 200 37.03 16.11 37.44
CA LEU A 200 36.69 15.20 36.34
C LEU A 200 37.11 13.75 36.65
N GLU A 201 38.34 13.53 37.12
CA GLU A 201 38.83 12.22 37.52
C GLU A 201 38.08 11.67 38.74
N ALA A 202 37.73 12.52 39.70
CA ALA A 202 36.90 12.13 40.84
C ALA A 202 35.49 11.72 40.38
N GLY A 203 34.86 12.50 39.49
CA GLY A 203 33.58 12.17 38.89
C GLY A 203 33.62 10.84 38.15
N ASN A 204 34.63 10.61 37.30
CA ASN A 204 34.82 9.36 36.57
C ASN A 204 35.03 8.15 37.51
N ARG A 205 35.81 8.31 38.57
CA ARG A 205 36.01 7.23 39.57
C ARG A 205 34.73 6.92 40.34
N LEU A 206 33.95 7.93 40.72
CA LEU A 206 32.67 7.75 41.41
C LEU A 206 31.64 7.07 40.50
N LEU A 207 31.57 7.48 39.24
CA LEU A 207 30.74 6.84 38.22
C LEU A 207 31.13 5.37 38.01
N ALA A 208 32.43 5.07 37.89
CA ALA A 208 32.93 3.70 37.77
C ALA A 208 32.66 2.84 39.02
N ALA A 209 32.54 3.46 40.19
CA ALA A 209 32.18 2.79 41.44
C ALA A 209 30.65 2.67 41.65
N GLY A 210 29.82 3.11 40.69
CA GLY A 210 28.36 3.12 40.80
C GLY A 210 27.81 4.13 41.83
N MET A 211 28.61 5.12 42.23
CA MET A 211 28.24 6.16 43.20
C MET A 211 27.69 7.41 42.49
N ASP A 212 26.64 7.22 41.69
CA ASP A 212 26.17 8.21 40.71
C ASP A 212 25.73 9.54 41.35
N GLU A 213 25.04 9.48 42.49
CA GLU A 213 24.62 10.66 43.27
C GLU A 213 25.81 11.55 43.67
N LYS A 214 26.98 10.94 43.92
CA LYS A 214 28.21 11.66 44.28
C LYS A 214 28.99 12.12 43.04
N ALA A 215 28.83 11.43 41.91
CA ALA A 215 29.48 11.76 40.64
C ALA A 215 28.86 12.99 39.97
N ILE A 216 27.52 13.12 39.99
CA ILE A 216 26.76 14.24 39.41
C ILE A 216 27.30 15.62 39.81
N PRO A 217 27.43 15.97 41.12
CA PRO A 217 27.89 17.30 41.51
C PRO A 217 29.35 17.57 41.07
N ARG A 218 30.18 16.53 40.91
CA ARG A 218 31.55 16.66 40.39
C ARG A 218 31.55 17.04 38.91
N PHE A 219 30.76 16.35 38.08
CA PHE A 219 30.64 16.71 36.68
C PHE A 219 29.97 18.07 36.48
N GLN A 220 28.94 18.41 37.27
CA GLN A 220 28.31 19.73 37.24
C GLN A 220 29.31 20.85 37.59
N ALA A 221 30.16 20.66 38.60
CA ALA A 221 31.21 21.63 38.94
C ALA A 221 32.21 21.84 37.80
N VAL A 222 32.56 20.77 37.07
CA VAL A 222 33.40 20.87 35.87
C VAL A 222 32.68 21.64 34.76
N LEU A 223 31.40 21.34 34.51
CA LEU A 223 30.61 21.96 33.45
C LEU A 223 30.22 23.41 33.73
N GLN A 224 30.15 23.83 35.00
CA GLN A 224 29.97 25.24 35.36
C GLN A 224 31.15 26.10 34.87
N LYS A 225 32.37 25.57 34.93
CA LYS A 225 33.59 26.28 34.51
C LYS A 225 33.95 26.03 33.04
N ARG A 226 33.66 24.83 32.54
CA ARG A 226 33.89 24.41 31.15
C ARG A 226 32.65 23.74 30.55
N PRO A 227 31.63 24.53 30.15
CA PRO A 227 30.41 24.00 29.54
C PRO A 227 30.65 23.29 28.21
N ASP A 228 31.82 23.46 27.60
CA ASP A 228 32.23 22.87 26.33
C ASP A 228 32.87 21.47 26.49
N LEU A 229 33.18 21.03 27.71
CA LEU A 229 33.93 19.80 27.93
C LEU A 229 33.05 18.56 27.73
N LEU A 230 33.23 17.90 26.58
CA LEU A 230 32.49 16.70 26.19
C LEU A 230 32.55 15.60 27.25
N GLU A 231 33.72 15.34 27.81
CA GLU A 231 33.96 14.21 28.72
C GLU A 231 33.17 14.34 30.03
N ALA A 232 33.07 15.55 30.58
CA ALA A 232 32.24 15.82 31.75
C ALA A 232 30.74 15.72 31.45
N ARG A 233 30.29 16.13 30.25
CA ARG A 233 28.88 15.98 29.83
C ARG A 233 28.48 14.53 29.68
N LEU A 234 29.34 13.72 29.06
CA LEU A 234 29.09 12.29 28.93
C LEU A 234 29.06 11.61 30.31
N GLY A 235 30.01 11.92 31.20
CA GLY A 235 30.00 11.41 32.56
C GLY A 235 28.75 11.81 33.35
N LEU A 236 28.31 13.07 33.24
CA LEU A 236 27.07 13.54 33.85
C LEU A 236 25.85 12.82 33.28
N SER A 237 25.76 12.69 31.95
CA SER A 237 24.64 12.03 31.29
C SER A 237 24.52 10.55 31.70
N GLU A 238 25.65 9.88 31.87
CA GLU A 238 25.70 8.48 32.28
C GLU A 238 25.24 8.32 33.74
N ALA A 239 25.72 9.17 34.65
CA ALA A 239 25.29 9.19 36.05
C ALA A 239 23.79 9.52 36.21
N LEU A 240 23.27 10.44 35.40
CA LEU A 240 21.84 10.77 35.39
C LEU A 240 21.01 9.59 34.84
N GLY A 241 21.49 8.94 33.78
CA GLY A 241 20.79 7.82 33.14
C GLY A 241 20.72 6.57 34.01
N SER A 242 21.77 6.27 34.77
CA SER A 242 21.76 5.16 35.74
C SER A 242 20.77 5.41 36.88
N MET A 243 20.60 6.66 37.31
CA MET A 243 19.64 7.09 38.34
C MET A 243 18.16 7.16 37.89
N GLY A 244 17.82 6.80 36.65
CA GLY A 244 16.44 6.93 36.15
C GLY A 244 16.07 8.30 35.59
N LYS A 245 17.00 9.27 35.60
CA LYS A 245 16.78 10.63 35.07
C LYS A 245 17.01 10.68 33.55
N THR A 246 16.30 9.83 32.81
CA THR A 246 16.49 9.59 31.38
C THR A 246 16.37 10.86 30.53
N GLY A 247 15.39 11.72 30.83
CA GLY A 247 15.19 12.99 30.10
C GLY A 247 16.36 13.97 30.26
N GLU A 248 16.86 14.14 31.49
CA GLU A 248 18.03 14.98 31.79
C GLU A 248 19.30 14.40 31.15
N ALA A 249 19.50 13.08 31.27
CA ALA A 249 20.62 12.37 30.66
C ALA A 249 20.67 12.56 29.13
N LEU A 250 19.54 12.37 28.44
CA LEU A 250 19.45 12.58 26.99
C LEU A 250 19.62 14.06 26.60
N SER A 251 19.26 14.99 27.48
CA SER A 251 19.54 16.43 27.27
C SER A 251 21.05 16.71 27.27
N GLU A 252 21.77 16.15 28.23
CA GLU A 252 23.23 16.27 28.30
C GLU A 252 23.93 15.57 27.13
N VAL A 253 23.42 14.42 26.68
CA VAL A 253 23.89 13.76 25.44
C VAL A 253 23.68 14.65 24.21
N ARG A 254 22.53 15.33 24.06
CA ARG A 254 22.32 16.27 22.94
C ARG A 254 23.35 17.39 22.97
N GLN A 255 23.63 17.94 24.15
CA GLN A 255 24.66 18.97 24.33
C GLN A 255 26.07 18.44 24.03
N ALA A 256 26.37 17.21 24.40
CA ALA A 256 27.61 16.52 24.06
C ALA A 256 27.73 16.32 22.53
N MET A 257 26.66 15.91 21.87
CA MET A 257 26.64 15.61 20.44
C MET A 257 26.93 16.83 19.55
N ILE A 258 26.42 18.01 19.91
CA ILE A 258 26.73 19.28 19.23
C ILE A 258 28.24 19.60 19.28
N ARG A 259 28.92 19.09 20.32
CA ARG A 259 30.33 19.38 20.60
C ARG A 259 31.29 18.29 20.15
N ALA A 260 30.79 17.10 19.82
CA ALA A 260 31.57 15.97 19.30
C ALA A 260 32.08 16.29 17.88
N GLY A 261 33.35 16.72 17.79
CA GLY A 261 33.97 17.18 16.56
C GLY A 261 34.66 16.07 15.75
N SER A 262 34.99 14.95 16.39
CA SER A 262 35.68 13.82 15.76
C SER A 262 34.82 12.55 15.71
N GLY A 263 35.13 11.63 14.79
CA GLY A 263 34.45 10.34 14.70
C GLY A 263 34.53 9.53 16.01
N GLU A 264 35.66 9.59 16.72
CA GLU A 264 35.86 8.91 18.00
C GLU A 264 34.95 9.46 19.11
N GLU A 265 34.81 10.78 19.19
CA GLU A 265 33.89 11.43 20.14
C GLU A 265 32.42 11.12 19.83
N ARG A 266 32.06 11.03 18.53
CA ARG A 266 30.72 10.63 18.10
C ARG A 266 30.41 9.18 18.47
N ILE A 267 31.37 8.26 18.27
CA ILE A 267 31.25 6.86 18.73
C ILE A 267 31.07 6.81 20.25
N ARG A 268 31.87 7.56 21.02
CA ARG A 268 31.79 7.57 22.49
C ARG A 268 30.44 8.10 22.98
N THR A 269 29.96 9.18 22.36
CA THR A 269 28.63 9.74 22.65
C THR A 269 27.54 8.70 22.35
N SER A 270 27.61 8.05 21.19
CA SER A 270 26.69 7.01 20.75
C SER A 270 26.60 5.84 21.74
N ARG A 271 27.74 5.34 22.22
CA ARG A 271 27.81 4.28 23.24
C ARG A 271 27.14 4.69 24.56
N VAL A 272 27.32 5.94 24.99
CA VAL A 272 26.64 6.46 26.19
C VAL A 272 25.13 6.53 25.96
N THR A 273 24.68 7.04 24.81
CA THR A 273 23.26 7.06 24.44
C THR A 273 22.66 5.65 24.49
N ILE A 274 23.29 4.66 23.86
CA ILE A 274 22.83 3.26 23.84
C ILE A 274 22.71 2.71 25.27
N ARG A 275 23.67 3.02 26.15
CA ARG A 275 23.62 2.59 27.57
C ARG A 275 22.44 3.23 28.32
N ILE A 276 22.20 4.52 28.13
CA ILE A 276 21.08 5.25 28.73
C ILE A 276 19.75 4.68 28.23
N LEU A 277 19.59 4.49 26.92
CA LEU A 277 18.38 3.92 26.32
C LEU A 277 18.11 2.51 26.84
N ALA A 278 19.14 1.65 26.88
CA ALA A 278 19.00 0.29 27.41
C ALA A 278 18.63 0.28 28.90
N ALA A 279 19.21 1.17 29.71
CA ALA A 279 18.87 1.30 31.14
C ALA A 279 17.42 1.79 31.33
N ALA A 280 16.99 2.78 30.55
CA ALA A 280 15.62 3.28 30.55
C ALA A 280 14.63 2.18 30.14
N SER A 281 14.95 1.42 29.09
CA SER A 281 14.12 0.30 28.62
C SER A 281 13.94 -0.78 29.68
N ASN A 282 15.02 -1.13 30.41
CA ASN A 282 14.95 -2.11 31.49
C ASN A 282 14.05 -1.68 32.66
N ARG A 283 13.86 -0.36 32.85
CA ARG A 283 12.94 0.20 33.86
C ARG A 283 11.52 0.43 33.32
N GLY A 284 11.27 0.19 32.03
CA GLY A 284 10.00 0.54 31.38
C GLY A 284 9.83 2.05 31.14
N GLU A 285 10.92 2.82 31.17
CA GLU A 285 10.96 4.29 31.06
C GLU A 285 11.54 4.76 29.71
N LEU A 286 11.52 3.90 28.68
CA LEU A 286 12.02 4.27 27.36
C LEU A 286 11.18 5.45 26.83
N PRO A 287 11.79 6.58 26.42
CA PRO A 287 11.03 7.70 25.89
C PRO A 287 10.36 7.31 24.56
N PRO A 288 9.28 8.00 24.14
CA PRO A 288 8.55 7.66 22.92
C PRO A 288 9.42 7.55 21.65
N ASN A 289 10.46 8.38 21.55
CA ASN A 289 11.43 8.37 20.45
C ASN A 289 12.69 7.54 20.74
N GLY A 290 12.66 6.69 21.77
CA GLY A 290 13.83 5.94 22.23
C GLY A 290 14.34 4.92 21.22
N LEU A 291 13.44 4.31 20.43
CA LEU A 291 13.81 3.40 19.36
C LEU A 291 14.38 4.14 18.13
N ASP A 292 13.84 5.31 17.78
CA ASP A 292 14.41 6.16 16.72
C ASP A 292 15.83 6.61 17.09
N LEU A 293 16.05 6.94 18.36
CA LEU A 293 17.37 7.23 18.88
C LEU A 293 18.28 6.00 18.78
N ALA A 294 17.79 4.80 19.15
CA ALA A 294 18.57 3.57 19.00
C ALA A 294 18.95 3.28 17.55
N GLU A 295 18.06 3.52 16.57
CA GLU A 295 18.36 3.38 15.15
C GLU A 295 19.37 4.42 14.67
N ARG A 296 19.24 5.68 15.10
CA ARG A 296 20.26 6.71 14.83
C ARG A 296 21.63 6.27 15.33
N GLU A 297 21.71 5.76 16.55
CA GLU A 297 22.98 5.29 17.13
C GLU A 297 23.53 4.05 16.41
N TRP A 298 22.65 3.13 15.98
CA TRP A 298 23.01 2.02 15.11
C TRP A 298 23.71 2.49 13.82
N GLU A 299 23.16 3.50 13.15
CA GLU A 299 23.76 4.08 11.94
C GLU A 299 25.09 4.79 12.21
N VAL A 300 25.25 5.43 13.37
CA VAL A 300 26.54 6.00 13.79
C VAL A 300 27.61 4.90 13.92
N LEU A 301 27.30 3.80 14.62
CA LEU A 301 28.23 2.68 14.77
C LEU A 301 28.60 2.05 13.41
N ASN A 302 27.64 1.92 12.49
CA ASN A 302 27.87 1.41 11.14
C ASN A 302 28.77 2.33 10.32
N ARG A 303 28.46 3.63 10.30
CA ARG A 303 29.22 4.64 9.55
C ARG A 303 30.70 4.63 9.90
N TYR A 304 31.02 4.48 11.18
CA TYR A 304 32.39 4.46 11.67
C TYR A 304 32.99 3.07 11.85
N LYS A 305 32.26 2.00 11.49
CA LYS A 305 32.67 0.60 11.69
C LYS A 305 33.11 0.31 13.14
N ALA A 306 32.44 0.94 14.10
CA ALA A 306 32.80 0.94 15.51
C ALA A 306 32.00 -0.11 16.29
N GLU A 307 32.20 -1.37 15.97
CA GLU A 307 31.49 -2.49 16.60
C GLU A 307 32.10 -2.85 17.96
N ASP A 308 31.26 -2.87 18.99
CA ASP A 308 31.60 -3.51 20.26
C ASP A 308 30.43 -4.38 20.74
N ARG A 309 30.77 -5.48 21.43
CA ARG A 309 29.79 -6.48 21.84
C ARG A 309 28.72 -5.90 22.74
N GLU A 310 29.05 -4.98 23.64
CA GLU A 310 28.10 -4.46 24.62
C GLU A 310 27.03 -3.59 23.96
N SER A 311 27.46 -2.65 23.11
CA SER A 311 26.55 -1.79 22.35
C SER A 311 25.64 -2.60 21.44
N LEU A 312 26.19 -3.61 20.75
CA LEU A 312 25.41 -4.50 19.88
C LEU A 312 24.39 -5.34 20.64
N LEU A 313 24.72 -5.84 21.84
CA LEU A 313 23.76 -6.56 22.68
C LEU A 313 22.64 -5.64 23.18
N ARG A 314 22.98 -4.42 23.59
CA ARG A 314 22.00 -3.41 24.04
C ARG A 314 21.06 -2.99 22.92
N LEU A 315 21.60 -2.72 21.74
CA LEU A 315 20.82 -2.43 20.53
C LEU A 315 19.95 -3.62 20.13
N GLY A 316 20.50 -4.84 20.15
CA GLY A 316 19.73 -6.06 19.91
C GLY A 316 18.56 -6.26 20.89
N ASN A 317 18.75 -5.91 22.16
CA ASN A 317 17.69 -5.93 23.18
C ASN A 317 16.63 -4.86 22.92
N LEU A 318 17.04 -3.62 22.65
CA LEU A 318 16.14 -2.50 22.36
C LEU A 318 15.29 -2.81 21.13
N PHE A 319 15.91 -3.25 20.04
CA PHE A 319 15.21 -3.63 18.81
C PHE A 319 14.26 -4.81 19.03
N GLN A 320 14.66 -5.84 19.80
CA GLN A 320 13.76 -6.95 20.11
C GLN A 320 12.55 -6.50 20.94
N GLN A 321 12.75 -5.64 21.95
CA GLN A 321 11.65 -5.10 22.77
C GLN A 321 10.72 -4.20 21.95
N GLY A 322 11.28 -3.43 21.01
CA GLY A 322 10.54 -2.65 20.04
C GLY A 322 9.92 -3.47 18.90
N LEU A 323 10.18 -4.78 18.83
CA LEU A 323 9.74 -5.69 17.76
C LEU A 323 10.35 -5.39 16.36
N TYR A 324 11.46 -4.66 16.31
CA TYR A 324 12.33 -4.45 15.14
C TYR A 324 13.20 -5.72 14.94
N LEU A 325 12.56 -6.85 14.63
CA LEU A 325 13.19 -8.17 14.71
C LEU A 325 14.37 -8.34 13.74
N SER A 326 14.33 -7.71 12.56
CA SER A 326 15.43 -7.74 11.60
C SER A 326 16.69 -7.07 12.16
N ARG A 327 16.54 -5.85 12.70
CA ARG A 327 17.61 -5.11 13.37
C ARG A 327 18.12 -5.85 14.61
N ALA A 328 17.22 -6.48 15.36
CA ALA A 328 17.58 -7.31 16.50
C ALA A 328 18.46 -8.51 16.09
N ILE A 329 18.08 -9.23 15.03
CA ILE A 329 18.88 -10.35 14.48
C ILE A 329 20.25 -9.84 14.06
N GLU A 330 20.31 -8.77 13.27
CA GLU A 330 21.57 -8.23 12.75
C GLU A 330 22.52 -7.80 13.88
N ALA A 331 22.00 -7.08 14.88
CA ALA A 331 22.75 -6.65 16.05
C ALA A 331 23.28 -7.84 16.87
N LEU A 332 22.43 -8.82 17.15
CA LEU A 332 22.79 -9.99 17.96
C LEU A 332 23.75 -10.94 17.23
N GLU A 333 23.63 -11.10 15.91
CA GLU A 333 24.57 -11.86 15.10
C GLU A 333 25.96 -11.23 15.09
N ARG A 334 26.04 -9.90 14.97
CA ARG A 334 27.30 -9.15 15.10
C ARG A 334 27.89 -9.30 16.49
N ALA A 335 27.07 -9.17 17.54
CA ALA A 335 27.51 -9.39 18.91
C ALA A 335 28.05 -10.82 19.13
N ARG A 336 27.42 -11.82 18.48
CA ARG A 336 27.83 -13.23 18.53
C ARG A 336 29.19 -13.45 17.87
N ARG A 337 29.49 -12.79 16.75
CA ARG A 337 30.81 -12.89 16.09
C ARG A 337 31.95 -12.46 17.01
N ILE A 338 31.69 -11.50 17.90
CA ILE A 338 32.66 -10.93 18.86
C ILE A 338 32.66 -11.70 20.21
N ALA A 339 31.71 -12.61 20.45
CA ALA A 339 31.55 -13.29 21.75
C ALA A 339 32.58 -14.40 22.01
N HIS A 340 32.94 -14.60 23.29
CA HIS A 340 33.69 -15.76 23.77
C HIS A 340 32.89 -17.06 23.55
N PRO A 341 33.53 -18.23 23.30
CA PRO A 341 32.82 -19.50 23.00
C PRO A 341 31.67 -19.86 23.94
N SER A 342 31.83 -19.65 25.26
CA SER A 342 30.78 -19.93 26.26
C SER A 342 29.54 -19.04 26.12
N GLY A 343 29.67 -17.81 25.63
CA GLY A 343 28.56 -16.89 25.40
C GLY A 343 27.91 -17.01 24.01
N LYS A 344 28.47 -17.83 23.11
CA LYS A 344 27.92 -18.04 21.76
C LYS A 344 26.66 -18.91 21.79
N VAL A 345 26.62 -19.95 22.63
CA VAL A 345 25.51 -20.92 22.68
C VAL A 345 24.18 -20.25 23.05
N ASP A 346 24.18 -19.36 24.04
CA ASP A 346 22.97 -18.64 24.45
C ASP A 346 22.50 -17.66 23.37
N LEU A 347 23.44 -16.92 22.75
CA LEU A 347 23.15 -16.04 21.63
C LEU A 347 22.65 -16.80 20.40
N ASP A 348 23.19 -17.98 20.10
CA ASP A 348 22.73 -18.84 19.00
C ASP A 348 21.27 -19.23 19.23
N ARG A 349 20.91 -19.70 20.44
CA ARG A 349 19.51 -20.05 20.77
C ARG A 349 18.57 -18.85 20.66
N ARG A 350 19.02 -17.67 21.12
CA ARG A 350 18.22 -16.45 21.10
C ARG A 350 18.02 -15.93 19.68
N VAL A 351 19.10 -15.83 18.90
CA VAL A 351 19.04 -15.42 17.48
C VAL A 351 18.17 -16.39 16.70
N GLU A 352 18.32 -17.70 16.91
CA GLU A 352 17.51 -18.70 16.21
C GLU A 352 16.02 -18.57 16.53
N ARG A 353 15.67 -18.26 17.79
CA ARG A 353 14.28 -17.97 18.17
C ARG A 353 13.73 -16.74 17.45
N ILE A 354 14.45 -15.62 17.49
CA ILE A 354 14.01 -14.37 16.84
C ILE A 354 13.93 -14.56 15.32
N ARG A 355 14.91 -15.26 14.74
CA ARG A 355 14.94 -15.60 13.32
C ARG A 355 13.77 -16.50 12.93
N SER A 356 13.41 -17.48 13.75
CA SER A 356 12.25 -18.33 13.53
C SER A 356 10.95 -17.51 13.55
N VAL A 357 10.77 -16.66 14.57
CA VAL A 357 9.60 -15.76 14.63
C VAL A 357 9.58 -14.83 13.41
N TYR A 358 10.69 -14.20 13.07
CA TYR A 358 10.80 -13.30 11.92
C TYR A 358 10.51 -14.01 10.58
N SER A 359 11.03 -15.21 10.38
CA SER A 359 10.85 -15.99 9.16
C SER A 359 9.41 -16.49 8.99
N PHE A 360 8.69 -16.71 10.10
CA PHE A 360 7.28 -17.06 10.05
C PHE A 360 6.36 -15.90 9.66
N ALA A 361 6.88 -14.67 9.61
CA ALA A 361 6.17 -13.45 9.21
C ALA A 361 4.83 -13.24 9.96
N PRO A 362 4.88 -13.00 11.28
CA PRO A 362 3.67 -12.79 12.09
C PRO A 362 2.90 -11.58 11.57
N ARG A 363 1.57 -11.70 11.54
CA ARG A 363 0.64 -10.70 11.01
C ARG A 363 0.47 -9.49 11.91
N SER A 364 0.84 -9.60 13.19
CA SER A 364 0.68 -8.54 14.18
C SER A 364 1.90 -8.41 15.09
N ASP A 365 2.08 -7.24 15.67
CA ASP A 365 3.07 -7.03 16.72
C ASP A 365 2.79 -7.89 17.96
N LEU A 366 1.51 -8.18 18.23
CA LEU A 366 1.12 -9.16 19.24
C LEU A 366 1.68 -10.54 18.91
N GLY A 367 1.54 -11.00 17.66
CA GLY A 367 2.11 -12.26 17.19
C GLY A 367 3.63 -12.31 17.28
N LYS A 368 4.33 -11.22 16.92
CA LYS A 368 5.78 -11.11 17.12
C LYS A 368 6.15 -11.27 18.60
N ARG A 369 5.42 -10.61 19.51
CA ARG A 369 5.65 -10.66 20.96
C ARG A 369 5.39 -12.05 21.53
N LEU A 370 4.20 -12.61 21.27
CA LEU A 370 3.79 -13.92 21.76
C LEU A 370 4.62 -15.06 21.15
N GLY A 371 5.05 -14.91 19.89
CA GLY A 371 5.96 -15.85 19.23
C GLY A 371 7.31 -16.02 19.92
N LEU A 372 7.79 -15.00 20.64
CA LEU A 372 9.06 -15.05 21.37
C LEU A 372 8.95 -15.75 22.74
N LEU A 373 7.73 -16.05 23.20
CA LEU A 373 7.49 -16.63 24.51
C LEU A 373 7.96 -18.09 24.59
N PRO A 374 8.60 -18.48 25.72
CA PRO A 374 9.01 -19.87 25.95
C PRO A 374 7.83 -20.80 26.26
N GLN A 375 6.67 -20.26 26.60
CA GLN A 375 5.42 -20.99 26.81
C GLN A 375 4.24 -20.07 26.48
N VAL A 376 3.16 -20.63 25.95
CA VAL A 376 1.93 -19.91 25.60
C VAL A 376 0.80 -20.36 26.54
N THR A 377 0.07 -19.40 27.08
CA THR A 377 -1.10 -19.60 27.94
C THR A 377 -2.40 -19.73 27.13
N ARG A 378 -3.49 -20.16 27.78
CA ARG A 378 -4.83 -20.23 27.17
C ARG A 378 -5.29 -18.89 26.60
N GLY A 379 -5.08 -17.78 27.33
CA GLY A 379 -5.44 -16.43 26.88
C GLY A 379 -4.59 -15.96 25.69
N GLU A 380 -3.28 -16.19 25.74
CA GLU A 380 -2.36 -15.84 24.66
C GLU A 380 -2.64 -16.65 23.39
N LEU A 381 -2.99 -17.94 23.52
CA LEU A 381 -3.40 -18.76 22.38
C LEU A 381 -4.70 -18.26 21.76
N ALA A 382 -5.69 -17.87 22.56
CA ALA A 382 -6.92 -17.28 22.05
C ALA A 382 -6.61 -16.03 21.21
N ALA A 383 -5.69 -15.19 21.68
CA ALA A 383 -5.22 -14.03 20.95
C ALA A 383 -4.47 -14.42 19.66
N LEU A 384 -3.57 -15.40 19.69
CA LEU A 384 -2.90 -15.89 18.49
C LEU A 384 -3.91 -16.44 17.46
N LEU A 385 -4.96 -17.16 17.88
CA LEU A 385 -5.99 -17.68 16.97
C LEU A 385 -6.73 -16.55 16.24
N VAL A 386 -7.02 -15.45 16.93
CA VAL A 386 -7.71 -14.28 16.36
C VAL A 386 -6.78 -13.44 15.49
N HIS A 387 -5.58 -13.11 15.98
CA HIS A 387 -4.71 -12.14 15.32
C HIS A 387 -3.78 -12.77 14.27
N GLU A 388 -3.33 -14.00 14.49
CA GLU A 388 -2.41 -14.71 13.59
C GLU A 388 -3.12 -15.71 12.68
N LEU A 389 -3.89 -16.65 13.22
CA LEU A 389 -4.64 -17.60 12.39
C LEU A 389 -5.85 -16.95 11.70
N ARG A 390 -6.40 -15.86 12.28
CA ARG A 390 -7.63 -15.18 11.83
C ARG A 390 -8.80 -16.15 11.74
N VAL A 391 -8.94 -17.00 12.76
CA VAL A 391 -9.97 -18.04 12.85
C VAL A 391 -11.38 -17.44 12.71
N ASP A 392 -11.56 -16.19 13.14
CA ASP A 392 -12.78 -15.40 13.04
C ASP A 392 -13.10 -14.95 11.61
N ARG A 393 -12.17 -15.01 10.66
CA ARG A 393 -12.42 -14.72 9.23
C ARG A 393 -12.74 -15.94 8.40
N ILE A 394 -12.47 -17.14 8.92
CA ILE A 394 -12.69 -18.36 8.15
C ILE A 394 -14.20 -18.55 8.00
N ARG A 395 -14.71 -18.32 6.77
CA ARG A 395 -16.15 -18.25 6.46
C ARG A 395 -16.90 -19.52 6.87
N THR A 396 -16.29 -20.68 6.72
CA THR A 396 -16.85 -21.98 7.14
C THR A 396 -17.03 -22.09 8.65
N ILE A 397 -16.16 -21.45 9.44
CA ILE A 397 -16.25 -21.38 10.90
C ILE A 397 -17.33 -20.37 11.33
N ARG A 398 -17.39 -19.19 10.68
CA ARG A 398 -18.42 -18.16 10.95
C ARG A 398 -19.86 -18.59 10.59
N GLY A 399 -20.03 -19.38 9.53
CA GLY A 399 -21.33 -19.79 9.00
C GLY A 399 -21.94 -21.05 9.63
N SER A 400 -21.32 -21.59 10.67
CA SER A 400 -21.75 -22.81 11.37
C SER A 400 -22.95 -22.58 12.30
N ALA A 401 -24.09 -22.15 11.75
CA ALA A 401 -25.36 -22.25 12.47
C ALA A 401 -25.90 -23.70 12.45
N THR A 402 -25.45 -24.52 11.47
CA THR A 402 -25.92 -25.88 11.22
C THR A 402 -24.91 -26.98 11.57
N TRP A 403 -23.65 -26.65 11.84
CA TRP A 403 -22.64 -27.63 12.20
C TRP A 403 -22.46 -27.66 13.72
N ARG A 404 -23.10 -28.64 14.36
CA ARG A 404 -22.92 -29.00 15.77
C ARG A 404 -22.56 -30.48 15.83
N PRO A 405 -21.30 -30.88 16.07
CA PRO A 405 -21.04 -32.24 16.48
C PRO A 405 -21.59 -32.39 17.90
N TYR A 406 -22.44 -33.40 18.07
CA TYR A 406 -22.92 -34.03 19.31
C TYR A 406 -22.41 -33.42 20.63
N VAL A 407 -22.98 -32.30 21.05
CA VAL A 407 -22.97 -31.85 22.45
C VAL A 407 -24.38 -31.35 22.76
N GLU A 408 -24.97 -31.92 23.80
CA GLU A 408 -26.29 -31.57 24.31
C GLU A 408 -26.46 -30.05 24.45
N LYS A 409 -27.72 -29.61 24.25
CA LYS A 409 -28.17 -28.23 24.50
C LYS A 409 -27.60 -27.69 25.81
N GLN A 410 -26.64 -26.76 25.71
CA GLN A 410 -26.44 -25.76 26.73
C GLN A 410 -26.77 -24.36 26.20
N ALA A 411 -27.40 -23.62 27.13
CA ALA A 411 -28.02 -22.32 26.99
C ALA A 411 -27.00 -21.20 26.70
N ALA A 412 -27.52 -19.97 26.64
CA ALA A 412 -26.83 -18.68 26.46
C ALA A 412 -25.33 -18.66 26.81
N SER A 413 -24.54 -17.95 25.97
CA SER A 413 -23.11 -17.65 26.14
C SER A 413 -22.71 -17.61 27.62
N PRO A 414 -21.88 -18.54 28.11
CA PRO A 414 -21.49 -18.54 29.51
C PRO A 414 -20.71 -17.25 29.77
N THR A 415 -21.24 -16.37 30.62
CA THR A 415 -20.42 -15.30 31.22
C THR A 415 -19.34 -15.98 32.05
N VAL A 416 -18.12 -16.03 31.52
CA VAL A 416 -16.94 -16.59 32.20
C VAL A 416 -16.47 -15.60 33.26
N LYS A 417 -16.23 -16.08 34.49
CA LYS A 417 -16.07 -15.23 35.67
C LYS A 417 -14.68 -14.60 35.82
N ASP A 418 -13.65 -15.16 35.19
CA ASP A 418 -12.23 -14.88 35.45
C ASP A 418 -11.49 -14.20 34.29
N ILE A 419 -12.22 -13.67 33.30
CA ILE A 419 -11.62 -13.04 32.11
C ILE A 419 -11.64 -11.52 32.11
N GLU A 420 -12.35 -10.87 33.04
CA GLU A 420 -12.53 -9.41 33.01
C GLU A 420 -11.20 -8.64 33.18
N ASP A 421 -10.29 -9.16 34.01
CA ASP A 421 -8.96 -8.58 34.24
C ASP A 421 -7.90 -9.09 33.24
N SER A 422 -8.28 -9.96 32.29
CA SER A 422 -7.37 -10.49 31.29
C SER A 422 -7.09 -9.44 30.20
N ALA A 423 -5.81 -9.28 29.83
CA ALA A 423 -5.41 -8.49 28.67
C ALA A 423 -5.98 -9.03 27.34
N TYR A 424 -6.42 -10.30 27.32
CA TYR A 424 -6.95 -10.98 26.14
C TYR A 424 -8.48 -11.19 26.20
N ARG A 425 -9.18 -10.49 27.09
CA ARG A 425 -10.63 -10.65 27.32
C ARG A 425 -11.46 -10.70 26.04
N ASP A 426 -11.24 -9.74 25.13
CA ASP A 426 -12.06 -9.62 23.93
C ASP A 426 -11.73 -10.72 22.90
N ASP A 427 -10.47 -11.16 22.82
CA ASP A 427 -10.06 -12.31 22.00
C ASP A 427 -10.65 -13.61 22.53
N ILE A 428 -10.63 -13.80 23.86
CA ILE A 428 -11.24 -14.95 24.53
C ILE A 428 -12.75 -15.00 24.23
N ARG A 429 -13.45 -13.87 24.34
CA ARG A 429 -14.89 -13.79 24.01
C ARG A 429 -15.16 -14.17 22.56
N ARG A 430 -14.31 -13.75 21.61
CA ARG A 430 -14.45 -14.14 20.19
C ARG A 430 -14.27 -15.64 20.01
N VAL A 431 -13.24 -16.24 20.60
CA VAL A 431 -12.99 -17.69 20.49
C VAL A 431 -14.10 -18.50 21.15
N LEU A 432 -14.62 -18.06 22.30
CA LEU A 432 -15.76 -18.68 22.97
C LEU A 432 -17.03 -18.63 22.10
N ALA A 433 -17.28 -17.51 21.41
CA ALA A 433 -18.40 -17.39 20.48
C ALA A 433 -18.28 -18.34 19.28
N LEU A 434 -17.06 -18.70 18.87
CA LEU A 434 -16.80 -19.70 17.84
C LEU A 434 -16.89 -21.14 18.37
N GLY A 435 -16.85 -21.33 19.69
CA GLY A 435 -16.93 -22.64 20.35
C GLY A 435 -15.79 -23.59 19.99
N VAL A 436 -14.56 -23.09 19.90
CA VAL A 436 -13.37 -23.88 19.53
C VAL A 436 -13.04 -24.92 20.61
N ARG A 437 -12.89 -26.18 20.21
CA ARG A 437 -12.63 -27.30 21.13
C ARG A 437 -11.25 -27.21 21.77
N GLY A 438 -11.17 -27.42 23.09
CA GLY A 438 -9.97 -27.24 23.91
C GLY A 438 -9.85 -25.85 24.56
N LEU A 439 -10.68 -24.88 24.16
CA LEU A 439 -10.75 -23.53 24.73
C LEU A 439 -12.13 -23.22 25.35
N GLU A 440 -12.88 -24.26 25.71
CA GLU A 440 -14.12 -24.11 26.46
C GLU A 440 -13.87 -23.66 27.91
N PRO A 441 -14.85 -23.03 28.57
CA PRO A 441 -14.80 -22.85 30.02
C PRO A 441 -14.77 -24.20 30.72
N PHE A 442 -14.03 -24.27 31.83
CA PHE A 442 -14.03 -25.42 32.73
C PHE A 442 -15.40 -25.59 33.40
N PRO A 443 -15.72 -26.79 33.94
CA PRO A 443 -17.00 -27.05 34.62
C PRO A 443 -17.31 -26.11 35.80
N ASP A 444 -16.30 -25.45 36.37
CA ASP A 444 -16.44 -24.45 37.43
C ASP A 444 -16.83 -23.04 36.91
N GLY A 445 -16.95 -22.88 35.58
CA GLY A 445 -17.29 -21.62 34.91
C GLY A 445 -16.12 -20.66 34.71
N THR A 446 -14.87 -21.13 34.86
CA THR A 446 -13.64 -20.36 34.62
C THR A 446 -13.02 -20.67 33.26
N PHE A 447 -12.26 -19.76 32.66
CA PHE A 447 -11.49 -19.99 31.42
C PHE A 447 -10.00 -20.19 31.70
N ARG A 448 -9.49 -19.64 32.81
CA ARG A 448 -8.11 -19.69 33.28
C ARG A 448 -7.11 -19.14 32.26
N PRO A 449 -7.17 -17.84 31.93
CA PRO A 449 -6.39 -17.25 30.86
C PRO A 449 -4.86 -17.36 31.05
N SER A 450 -4.40 -17.52 32.28
CA SER A 450 -2.97 -17.61 32.63
C SER A 450 -2.40 -19.04 32.65
N ASP A 451 -3.24 -20.07 32.51
CA ASP A 451 -2.77 -21.46 32.53
C ASP A 451 -1.95 -21.75 31.26
N ALA A 452 -0.78 -22.35 31.43
CA ALA A 452 0.07 -22.77 30.33
C ALA A 452 -0.57 -23.92 29.55
N LEU A 453 -0.54 -23.85 28.22
CA LEU A 453 -1.19 -24.82 27.36
C LEU A 453 -0.21 -25.93 26.95
N SER A 454 -0.63 -27.18 27.11
CA SER A 454 0.18 -28.36 26.75
C SER A 454 0.15 -28.64 25.25
N ARG A 455 1.14 -29.38 24.76
CA ARG A 455 1.18 -29.83 23.35
C ARG A 455 -0.04 -30.69 22.96
N ALA A 456 -0.54 -31.50 23.89
CA ALA A 456 -1.74 -32.32 23.68
C ALA A 456 -2.99 -31.46 23.48
N GLU A 457 -3.20 -30.45 24.32
CA GLU A 457 -4.32 -29.50 24.18
C GLU A 457 -4.20 -28.71 22.88
N PHE A 458 -2.99 -28.24 22.54
CA PHE A 458 -2.77 -27.50 21.29
C PHE A 458 -3.12 -28.34 20.07
N ALA A 459 -2.72 -29.62 20.02
CA ALA A 459 -3.02 -30.51 18.91
C ALA A 459 -4.54 -30.67 18.70
N VAL A 460 -5.30 -30.79 19.78
CA VAL A 460 -6.77 -30.88 19.74
C VAL A 460 -7.42 -29.60 19.23
N ILE A 461 -6.92 -28.43 19.66
CA ILE A 461 -7.39 -27.13 19.16
C ILE A 461 -7.12 -26.99 17.66
N LEU A 462 -5.92 -27.36 17.19
CA LEU A 462 -5.58 -27.28 15.77
C LEU A 462 -6.43 -28.20 14.91
N GLU A 463 -6.71 -29.42 15.39
CA GLU A 463 -7.56 -30.38 14.69
C GLU A 463 -9.00 -29.86 14.58
N ASP A 464 -9.58 -29.33 15.65
CA ASP A 464 -10.93 -28.76 15.63
C ASP A 464 -11.04 -27.56 14.67
N VAL A 465 -10.07 -26.64 14.74
CA VAL A 465 -10.03 -25.49 13.80
C VAL A 465 -9.90 -25.98 12.36
N LEU A 466 -9.03 -26.95 12.09
CA LEU A 466 -8.84 -27.51 10.76
C LEU A 466 -10.12 -28.19 10.25
N SER A 467 -10.73 -29.06 11.05
CA SER A 467 -11.97 -29.78 10.76
C SER A 467 -13.12 -28.83 10.41
N ARG A 468 -13.31 -27.77 11.20
CA ARG A 468 -14.33 -26.75 10.93
C ARG A 468 -14.03 -25.93 9.70
N ALA A 469 -12.77 -25.52 9.54
CA ALA A 469 -12.34 -24.71 8.42
C ALA A 469 -12.52 -25.46 7.08
N THR A 470 -12.24 -26.76 7.04
CA THR A 470 -12.39 -27.60 5.84
C THR A 470 -13.77 -28.23 5.68
N ARG A 471 -14.64 -28.14 6.71
CA ARG A 471 -15.89 -28.91 6.82
C ARG A 471 -15.70 -30.42 6.67
N ASP A 472 -14.58 -30.93 7.18
CA ASP A 472 -14.23 -32.34 7.11
C ASP A 472 -14.16 -32.96 8.51
N GLU A 473 -15.31 -33.45 8.97
CA GLU A 473 -15.44 -34.14 10.26
C GLU A 473 -14.63 -35.43 10.34
N THR A 474 -14.24 -36.01 9.19
CA THR A 474 -13.49 -37.27 9.19
C THR A 474 -12.08 -37.08 9.72
N LEU A 475 -11.54 -35.85 9.71
CA LEU A 475 -10.21 -35.55 10.23
C LEU A 475 -10.06 -35.92 11.72
N ALA A 476 -11.13 -35.80 12.51
CA ALA A 476 -11.13 -36.16 13.92
C ALA A 476 -10.96 -37.68 14.14
N THR A 477 -11.51 -38.49 13.23
CA THR A 477 -11.61 -39.95 13.38
C THR A 477 -10.66 -40.73 12.47
N GLN A 478 -10.11 -40.10 11.43
CA GLN A 478 -9.27 -40.72 10.39
C GLN A 478 -8.06 -41.49 10.95
N MET A 479 -7.56 -41.08 12.12
CA MET A 479 -6.39 -41.67 12.76
C MET A 479 -6.75 -42.54 13.97
N MET A 480 -8.03 -42.71 14.34
CA MET A 480 -8.41 -43.45 15.56
C MET A 480 -7.97 -44.92 15.50
N ASP A 481 -8.20 -45.62 14.39
CA ASP A 481 -7.97 -47.07 14.27
C ASP A 481 -6.52 -47.48 13.95
N LYS A 482 -5.60 -46.52 13.81
CA LYS A 482 -4.19 -46.78 13.47
C LYS A 482 -3.31 -46.84 14.73
N ALA A 483 -2.21 -47.59 14.74
CA ALA A 483 -1.21 -47.45 15.81
C ALA A 483 -0.63 -46.02 15.82
N SER A 484 -0.34 -45.46 17.01
CA SER A 484 0.24 -44.13 17.09
C SER A 484 1.64 -44.11 16.47
N ARG A 485 2.00 -42.96 15.89
CA ARG A 485 3.31 -42.73 15.27
C ARG A 485 4.35 -42.26 16.29
N PHE A 486 3.97 -42.07 17.54
CA PHE A 486 4.84 -41.63 18.62
C PHE A 486 5.08 -42.73 19.66
N GLU A 487 6.29 -42.78 20.21
CA GLU A 487 6.69 -43.74 21.25
C GLU A 487 5.92 -43.54 22.58
N ASP A 488 5.60 -42.28 22.90
CA ASP A 488 5.06 -41.83 24.19
C ASP A 488 3.57 -41.47 24.14
N VAL A 489 2.84 -41.97 23.14
CA VAL A 489 1.38 -41.75 22.98
C VAL A 489 0.65 -43.08 23.06
N GLU A 490 -0.12 -43.28 24.12
CA GLU A 490 -0.93 -44.48 24.31
C GLU A 490 -2.13 -44.55 23.36
N ALA A 491 -2.55 -45.76 22.98
CA ALA A 491 -3.65 -45.97 22.03
C ALA A 491 -4.99 -45.38 22.50
N SER A 492 -5.23 -45.34 23.82
CA SER A 492 -6.43 -44.80 24.45
C SER A 492 -6.36 -43.30 24.78
N ALA A 493 -5.25 -42.62 24.48
CA ALA A 493 -5.09 -41.22 24.84
C ALA A 493 -6.07 -40.31 24.06
N TRP A 494 -6.78 -39.43 24.78
CA TRP A 494 -7.84 -38.57 24.21
C TRP A 494 -7.37 -37.61 23.10
N TYR A 495 -6.07 -37.31 23.05
CA TYR A 495 -5.44 -36.44 22.05
C TYR A 495 -4.72 -37.22 20.95
N LYS A 496 -4.68 -38.56 21.00
CA LYS A 496 -3.85 -39.39 20.11
C LYS A 496 -4.16 -39.13 18.62
N SER A 497 -5.43 -39.12 18.24
CA SER A 497 -5.84 -38.86 16.85
C SER A 497 -5.36 -37.49 16.36
N ALA A 498 -5.51 -36.45 17.20
CA ALA A 498 -5.07 -35.10 16.90
C ALA A 498 -3.53 -34.97 16.83
N ALA A 499 -2.80 -35.65 17.71
CA ALA A 499 -1.33 -35.68 17.69
C ALA A 499 -0.79 -36.35 16.41
N ASP A 500 -1.32 -37.51 16.04
CA ASP A 500 -0.94 -38.23 14.83
C ASP A 500 -1.31 -37.45 13.56
N LEU A 501 -2.49 -36.81 13.55
CA LEU A 501 -2.89 -35.90 12.49
C LEU A 501 -1.91 -34.72 12.38
N ALA A 502 -1.61 -34.04 13.49
CA ALA A 502 -0.69 -32.90 13.50
C ALA A 502 0.72 -33.28 13.00
N LEU A 503 1.23 -34.48 13.34
CA LEU A 503 2.46 -35.00 12.78
C LEU A 503 2.36 -35.26 11.27
N SER A 504 1.28 -35.91 10.83
CA SER A 504 1.04 -36.20 9.40
C SER A 504 0.96 -34.92 8.55
N LEU A 505 0.50 -33.84 9.16
CA LEU A 505 0.38 -32.53 8.54
C LEU A 505 1.66 -31.68 8.67
N GLY A 506 2.65 -32.15 9.41
CA GLY A 506 3.91 -31.44 9.67
C GLY A 506 3.78 -30.26 10.63
N LEU A 507 2.69 -30.16 11.39
CA LEU A 507 2.42 -29.06 12.34
C LEU A 507 3.36 -29.12 13.56
N PHE A 508 3.94 -30.29 13.84
CA PHE A 508 5.00 -30.46 14.82
C PHE A 508 6.26 -31.03 14.15
N ALA A 509 7.42 -30.51 14.54
CA ALA A 509 8.69 -31.14 14.21
C ALA A 509 8.81 -32.48 14.97
N PRO A 510 9.20 -33.58 14.30
CA PRO A 510 9.42 -34.85 14.97
C PRO A 510 10.61 -34.72 15.93
N GLY A 511 10.43 -35.14 17.19
CA GLY A 511 11.53 -35.24 18.14
C GLY A 511 12.58 -36.28 17.70
N PRO A 512 13.80 -36.26 18.27
CA PRO A 512 14.81 -37.27 17.97
C PRO A 512 14.31 -38.67 18.38
N GLY A 513 14.60 -39.68 17.54
CA GLY A 513 14.16 -41.07 17.74
C GLY A 513 13.35 -41.63 16.58
N ALA A 514 13.22 -42.95 16.50
CA ALA A 514 12.37 -43.65 15.53
C ALA A 514 11.69 -44.84 16.24
N PRO A 515 10.40 -44.74 16.63
CA PRO A 515 9.48 -43.61 16.43
C PRO A 515 9.83 -42.35 17.28
N PRO A 516 9.44 -41.14 16.84
CA PRO A 516 9.68 -39.90 17.59
C PRO A 516 8.84 -39.81 18.87
N ARG A 517 9.20 -38.89 19.77
CA ARG A 517 8.41 -38.56 20.98
C ARG A 517 7.58 -37.28 20.80
N PHE A 518 6.33 -37.29 21.23
CA PHE A 518 5.38 -36.18 21.15
C PHE A 518 5.49 -35.20 22.32
N GLN A 519 5.78 -35.69 23.54
CA GLN A 519 5.86 -34.92 24.79
C GLN A 519 4.54 -34.20 25.16
N PRO A 520 3.45 -34.94 25.45
CA PRO A 520 2.10 -34.40 25.55
C PRO A 520 1.91 -33.32 26.63
N ILE A 521 2.61 -33.44 27.77
CA ILE A 521 2.49 -32.53 28.93
C ILE A 521 3.36 -31.26 28.76
N LYS A 522 4.34 -31.28 27.85
CA LYS A 522 5.24 -30.13 27.67
C LYS A 522 4.44 -28.91 27.21
N PRO A 523 4.68 -27.71 27.79
CA PRO A 523 4.06 -26.49 27.32
C PRO A 523 4.41 -26.19 25.86
N ILE A 524 3.44 -25.67 25.10
CA ILE A 524 3.67 -25.21 23.73
C ILE A 524 4.40 -23.86 23.75
N THR A 525 5.43 -23.70 22.89
CA THR A 525 6.16 -22.43 22.75
C THR A 525 5.53 -21.52 21.69
N GLY A 526 5.79 -20.21 21.77
CA GLY A 526 5.29 -19.26 20.77
C GLY A 526 5.80 -19.56 19.34
N VAL A 527 7.04 -20.02 19.23
CA VAL A 527 7.64 -20.44 17.94
C VAL A 527 6.89 -21.64 17.35
N GLU A 528 6.60 -22.66 18.16
CA GLU A 528 5.84 -23.84 17.71
C GLU A 528 4.40 -23.45 17.33
N SER A 529 3.76 -22.56 18.09
CA SER A 529 2.43 -22.05 17.75
C SER A 529 2.42 -21.31 16.41
N LEU A 530 3.35 -20.38 16.18
CA LEU A 530 3.45 -19.64 14.92
C LEU A 530 3.82 -20.53 13.73
N GLN A 531 4.69 -21.52 13.94
CA GLN A 531 5.01 -22.51 12.91
C GLN A 531 3.75 -23.28 12.49
N ALA A 532 3.01 -23.81 13.47
CA ALA A 532 1.77 -24.54 13.20
C ALA A 532 0.73 -23.66 12.52
N PHE A 533 0.59 -22.40 12.95
CA PHE A 533 -0.35 -21.46 12.34
C PHE A 533 0.05 -21.09 10.92
N ARG A 534 1.33 -20.85 10.63
CA ARG A 534 1.82 -20.63 9.26
C ARG A 534 1.44 -21.81 8.35
N LEU A 535 1.66 -23.04 8.81
CA LEU A 535 1.33 -24.24 8.05
C LEU A 535 -0.18 -24.45 7.89
N LEU A 536 -0.97 -24.18 8.94
CA LEU A 536 -2.42 -24.22 8.85
C LEU A 536 -2.95 -23.16 7.90
N ARG A 537 -2.47 -21.93 7.97
CA ARG A 537 -2.86 -20.86 7.04
C ARG A 537 -2.61 -21.25 5.59
N LYS A 538 -1.47 -21.89 5.32
CA LYS A 538 -1.13 -22.45 4.00
C LYS A 538 -2.12 -23.54 3.55
N ARG A 539 -2.65 -24.34 4.49
CA ARG A 539 -3.63 -25.41 4.20
C ARG A 539 -5.06 -24.90 4.08
N LEU A 540 -5.44 -23.93 4.92
CA LEU A 540 -6.78 -23.35 5.01
C LEU A 540 -7.04 -22.27 3.98
N ASP A 541 -6.02 -21.92 3.19
CA ASP A 541 -6.03 -20.82 2.24
C ASP A 541 -6.51 -19.48 2.82
N SER A 542 -6.19 -19.22 4.09
CA SER A 542 -6.53 -17.94 4.73
C SER A 542 -5.58 -16.85 4.21
N ARG A 543 -5.94 -16.19 3.10
CA ARG A 543 -5.17 -15.06 2.56
C ARG A 543 -5.24 -13.88 3.52
N SER A 544 -4.10 -13.21 3.69
CA SER A 544 -4.02 -11.96 4.46
C SER A 544 -3.36 -10.85 3.69
N ARG A 545 -2.88 -11.14 2.47
CA ARG A 545 -2.28 -10.14 1.63
C ARG A 545 -2.80 -10.26 0.20
N ALA A 546 -3.03 -9.12 -0.43
CA ALA A 546 -3.32 -9.03 -1.85
C ALA A 546 -2.42 -7.97 -2.49
N ILE A 547 -1.87 -8.28 -3.66
CA ILE A 547 -1.16 -7.33 -4.50
C ILE A 547 -1.87 -7.28 -5.84
N VAL A 548 -2.26 -6.09 -6.27
CA VAL A 548 -2.87 -5.84 -7.57
C VAL A 548 -1.84 -5.12 -8.44
N ILE A 549 -1.28 -5.82 -9.41
CA ILE A 549 -0.36 -5.28 -10.41
C ILE A 549 -1.19 -4.95 -11.65
N VAL A 550 -1.31 -3.65 -11.96
CA VAL A 550 -1.95 -3.17 -13.18
C VAL A 550 -0.86 -2.77 -14.16
N VAL A 551 -0.75 -3.50 -15.27
CA VAL A 551 0.12 -3.13 -16.39
C VAL A 551 -0.72 -2.33 -17.37
N ASP A 552 -0.41 -1.05 -17.53
CA ASP A 552 -1.20 -0.13 -18.35
C ASP A 552 -1.20 -0.55 -19.84
N ALA A 553 -2.39 -0.55 -20.44
CA ALA A 553 -2.65 -0.83 -21.86
C ALA A 553 -2.19 -2.21 -22.37
N LEU A 554 -1.98 -3.21 -21.51
CA LEU A 554 -1.59 -4.55 -21.91
C LEU A 554 -2.79 -5.32 -22.52
N ARG A 555 -2.68 -5.70 -23.80
CA ARG A 555 -3.66 -6.57 -24.46
C ARG A 555 -3.67 -7.97 -23.85
N GLY A 556 -4.87 -8.53 -23.64
CA GLY A 556 -5.04 -9.90 -23.18
C GLY A 556 -4.38 -10.91 -24.11
N GLU A 557 -4.60 -10.77 -25.43
CA GLU A 557 -4.01 -11.68 -26.42
C GLU A 557 -2.48 -11.60 -26.45
N SER A 558 -1.86 -10.41 -26.37
CA SER A 558 -0.40 -10.29 -26.34
C SER A 558 0.22 -10.94 -25.09
N ALA A 559 -0.39 -10.73 -23.92
CA ALA A 559 0.06 -11.35 -22.68
C ALA A 559 -0.04 -12.88 -22.73
N TYR A 560 -1.18 -13.39 -23.21
CA TYR A 560 -1.46 -14.82 -23.31
C TYR A 560 -0.62 -15.52 -24.38
N ASN A 561 -0.39 -14.90 -25.53
CA ASN A 561 0.50 -15.43 -26.54
C ASN A 561 1.95 -15.49 -26.03
N ALA A 562 2.40 -14.48 -25.28
CA ALA A 562 3.74 -14.52 -24.66
C ALA A 562 3.86 -15.67 -23.64
N LEU A 563 2.83 -15.90 -22.83
CA LEU A 563 2.77 -16.99 -21.87
C LEU A 563 2.74 -18.37 -22.55
N ASP A 564 1.88 -18.54 -23.54
CA ASP A 564 1.70 -19.80 -24.29
C ASP A 564 2.96 -20.13 -25.13
N ALA A 565 3.67 -19.10 -25.61
CA ALA A 565 4.96 -19.23 -26.29
C ALA A 565 6.17 -19.43 -25.36
N LYS A 566 5.94 -19.54 -24.04
CA LYS A 566 6.97 -19.72 -23.01
C LYS A 566 8.06 -18.62 -23.00
N ARG A 567 7.63 -17.37 -23.11
CA ARG A 567 8.50 -16.18 -23.15
C ARG A 567 8.59 -15.46 -21.81
N LEU A 568 7.89 -15.93 -20.76
CA LEU A 568 7.70 -15.23 -19.49
C LEU A 568 8.25 -16.10 -18.34
N PRO A 569 9.58 -16.30 -18.24
CA PRO A 569 10.16 -17.31 -17.36
C PRO A 569 9.86 -17.10 -15.86
N ASN A 570 9.68 -15.86 -15.39
CA ASN A 570 9.37 -15.61 -13.98
C ASN A 570 7.90 -15.93 -13.66
N LEU A 571 6.98 -15.49 -14.52
CA LEU A 571 5.57 -15.85 -14.43
C LEU A 571 5.37 -17.36 -14.58
N GLU A 572 6.00 -18.00 -15.56
CA GLU A 572 5.94 -19.46 -15.76
C GLU A 572 6.44 -20.23 -14.54
N ARG A 573 7.54 -19.78 -13.93
CA ARG A 573 8.04 -20.37 -12.68
C ARG A 573 6.97 -20.32 -11.60
N LEU A 574 6.39 -19.14 -11.36
CA LEU A 574 5.37 -18.96 -10.34
C LEU A 574 4.13 -19.81 -10.63
N ILE A 575 3.65 -19.79 -11.86
CA ILE A 575 2.49 -20.58 -12.32
C ILE A 575 2.72 -22.07 -12.07
N ARG A 576 3.91 -22.59 -12.41
CA ARG A 576 4.28 -23.99 -12.19
C ARG A 576 4.40 -24.34 -10.71
N GLU A 577 4.93 -23.44 -9.90
CA GLU A 577 5.25 -23.69 -8.49
C GLU A 577 4.09 -23.41 -7.52
N ARG A 578 3.13 -22.56 -7.92
CA ARG A 578 2.08 -22.02 -7.05
C ARG A 578 0.69 -21.97 -7.68
N GLY A 579 0.55 -22.33 -8.95
CA GLY A 579 -0.73 -22.30 -9.65
C GLY A 579 -1.14 -20.91 -10.13
N VAL A 580 -2.16 -20.89 -11.00
CA VAL A 580 -2.76 -19.68 -11.58
C VAL A 580 -4.20 -19.96 -12.01
N VAL A 581 -5.07 -18.98 -11.80
CA VAL A 581 -6.36 -18.90 -12.48
C VAL A 581 -6.21 -17.89 -13.60
N ARG A 582 -6.29 -18.35 -14.85
CA ARG A 582 -6.25 -17.51 -16.06
C ARG A 582 -7.68 -17.31 -16.56
N PHE A 583 -8.08 -16.06 -16.78
CA PHE A 583 -9.39 -15.75 -17.34
C PHE A 583 -9.28 -15.54 -18.83
N ALA A 584 -9.88 -16.43 -19.64
CA ALA A 584 -9.75 -16.36 -21.09
C ALA A 584 -10.30 -15.05 -21.67
N LYS A 585 -11.32 -14.46 -21.02
CA LYS A 585 -11.98 -13.23 -21.43
C LYS A 585 -12.27 -12.36 -20.19
N CYS A 586 -11.39 -11.39 -19.94
CA CYS A 586 -11.64 -10.29 -19.00
C CYS A 586 -11.83 -9.01 -19.80
N LEU A 587 -12.91 -8.27 -19.52
CA LEU A 587 -13.25 -7.03 -20.22
C LEU A 587 -13.05 -5.81 -19.32
N SER A 588 -12.48 -4.75 -19.87
CA SER A 588 -12.41 -3.42 -19.24
C SER A 588 -13.80 -2.77 -19.15
N ALA A 589 -14.00 -1.74 -18.32
CA ALA A 589 -15.16 -0.85 -18.42
C ALA A 589 -15.14 -0.01 -19.72
N LEU A 590 -16.23 0.71 -19.99
CA LEU A 590 -16.28 1.70 -21.09
C LEU A 590 -16.22 3.13 -20.54
N PRO A 591 -15.55 4.07 -21.24
CA PRO A 591 -14.58 3.81 -22.30
C PRO A 591 -13.36 3.04 -21.77
N SER A 592 -12.64 2.32 -22.63
CA SER A 592 -11.43 1.55 -22.28
C SER A 592 -10.21 2.48 -22.13
N ILE A 593 -10.26 3.33 -21.09
CA ILE A 593 -9.34 4.43 -20.81
C ILE A 593 -8.79 4.33 -19.38
N THR A 594 -7.56 4.78 -19.16
CA THR A 594 -6.80 4.58 -17.93
C THR A 594 -7.55 4.91 -16.65
N LEU A 595 -7.93 6.18 -16.44
CA LEU A 595 -8.48 6.64 -15.18
C LEU A 595 -9.81 5.97 -14.78
N PRO A 596 -10.84 5.86 -15.67
CA PRO A 596 -12.07 5.15 -15.32
C PRO A 596 -11.82 3.68 -14.97
N ASN A 597 -10.92 3.00 -15.69
CA ASN A 597 -10.69 1.58 -15.50
C ASN A 597 -9.84 1.27 -14.28
N HIS A 598 -8.81 2.08 -13.98
CA HIS A 598 -8.11 2.03 -12.69
C HIS A 598 -9.09 2.22 -11.53
N THR A 599 -9.97 3.22 -11.62
CA THR A 599 -11.00 3.44 -10.59
C THR A 599 -11.87 2.20 -10.43
N THR A 600 -12.37 1.65 -11.53
CA THR A 600 -13.18 0.43 -11.56
C THR A 600 -12.46 -0.76 -10.89
N ILE A 601 -11.16 -0.99 -11.19
CA ILE A 601 -10.35 -2.06 -10.59
C ILE A 601 -10.28 -1.94 -9.06
N PHE A 602 -10.16 -0.71 -8.54
CA PHE A 602 -9.94 -0.44 -7.12
C PHE A 602 -11.21 -0.05 -6.34
N THR A 603 -12.38 -0.02 -6.98
CA THR A 603 -13.69 0.18 -6.32
C THR A 603 -14.69 -0.93 -6.61
N GLY A 604 -14.51 -1.66 -7.71
CA GLY A 604 -15.44 -2.70 -8.18
C GLY A 604 -16.77 -2.16 -8.68
N VAL A 605 -16.82 -0.89 -9.11
CA VAL A 605 -18.05 -0.26 -9.62
C VAL A 605 -17.77 0.42 -10.94
N TYR A 606 -18.79 0.63 -11.77
CA TYR A 606 -18.62 1.24 -13.09
C TYR A 606 -18.44 2.78 -13.05
N PRO A 607 -17.98 3.40 -14.16
CA PRO A 607 -17.64 4.82 -14.17
C PRO A 607 -18.74 5.82 -13.87
N GLY A 608 -19.98 5.51 -14.21
CA GLY A 608 -21.16 6.29 -13.85
C GLY A 608 -21.42 6.32 -12.34
N ARG A 609 -21.02 5.28 -11.61
CA ARG A 609 -21.21 5.19 -10.15
C ARG A 609 -20.04 5.79 -9.37
N HIS A 610 -18.80 5.52 -9.77
CA HIS A 610 -17.63 6.15 -9.14
C HIS A 610 -17.39 7.61 -9.58
N GLY A 611 -18.03 8.06 -10.66
CA GLY A 611 -18.06 9.47 -11.07
C GLY A 611 -16.82 9.95 -11.81
N VAL A 612 -16.04 9.04 -12.40
CA VAL A 612 -14.83 9.33 -13.17
C VAL A 612 -14.95 8.66 -14.54
N PRO A 613 -15.59 9.29 -15.53
CA PRO A 613 -16.01 8.62 -16.76
C PRO A 613 -14.95 8.56 -17.88
N GLY A 614 -13.82 9.24 -17.72
CA GLY A 614 -12.78 9.36 -18.73
C GLY A 614 -11.51 9.99 -18.15
N ASN A 615 -10.46 10.10 -18.97
CA ASN A 615 -9.30 10.94 -18.67
C ASN A 615 -9.64 12.43 -18.87
N GLU A 616 -10.57 12.72 -19.78
CA GLU A 616 -11.16 14.04 -20.00
C GLU A 616 -12.69 13.95 -19.88
N TRP A 617 -13.33 14.89 -19.19
CA TRP A 617 -14.79 14.94 -19.12
C TRP A 617 -15.32 16.33 -18.76
N PHE A 618 -16.53 16.62 -19.20
CA PHE A 618 -17.29 17.78 -18.80
C PHE A 618 -18.22 17.48 -17.61
N ASP A 619 -18.04 18.21 -16.51
CA ASP A 619 -18.92 18.12 -15.33
C ASP A 619 -20.09 19.11 -15.43
N ARG A 620 -21.25 18.61 -15.89
CA ARG A 620 -22.47 19.41 -16.00
C ARG A 620 -23.16 19.67 -14.66
N THR A 621 -22.71 19.04 -13.59
CA THR A 621 -23.30 19.18 -12.24
C THR A 621 -22.80 20.42 -11.50
N LEU A 622 -21.72 21.03 -11.98
CA LEU A 622 -21.16 22.25 -11.42
C LEU A 622 -22.06 23.47 -11.70
N ASP A 623 -22.08 24.42 -10.76
CA ASP A 623 -22.91 25.63 -10.81
C ASP A 623 -22.70 26.43 -12.11
N ALA A 624 -23.79 27.00 -12.65
CA ALA A 624 -23.83 27.81 -13.87
C ALA A 624 -22.86 29.01 -13.87
N ASN A 625 -22.39 29.44 -12.69
CA ASN A 625 -21.42 30.53 -12.52
C ASN A 625 -19.96 30.07 -12.62
N VAL A 626 -19.69 28.75 -12.62
CA VAL A 626 -18.33 28.21 -12.82
C VAL A 626 -18.00 28.31 -14.32
N PRO A 627 -16.93 29.01 -14.74
CA PRO A 627 -16.59 29.12 -16.15
C PRO A 627 -16.45 27.76 -16.85
N LEU A 628 -16.91 27.64 -18.09
CA LEU A 628 -16.87 26.41 -18.90
C LEU A 628 -15.52 25.68 -18.85
N TYR A 629 -14.41 26.40 -19.00
CA TYR A 629 -13.08 25.80 -18.95
C TYR A 629 -12.76 25.12 -17.60
N ARG A 630 -13.38 25.55 -16.49
CA ARG A 630 -13.25 24.92 -15.15
C ARG A 630 -14.20 23.74 -14.94
N ARG A 631 -15.21 23.59 -15.81
CA ARG A 631 -16.12 22.44 -15.81
C ARG A 631 -15.60 21.27 -16.63
N THR A 632 -14.75 21.53 -17.63
CA THR A 632 -13.94 20.49 -18.26
C THR A 632 -12.79 20.11 -17.34
N ARG A 633 -12.73 18.82 -17.01
CA ARG A 633 -11.67 18.17 -16.26
C ARG A 633 -10.76 17.43 -17.23
N GLU A 634 -9.45 17.58 -17.04
CA GLU A 634 -8.42 16.92 -17.86
C GLU A 634 -7.32 16.36 -16.96
N TYR A 635 -7.23 15.03 -16.90
CA TYR A 635 -6.24 14.33 -16.08
C TYR A 635 -4.78 14.69 -16.44
N VAL A 636 -4.51 14.97 -17.72
CA VAL A 636 -3.14 15.19 -18.23
C VAL A 636 -2.64 16.63 -18.03
N LYS A 637 -3.52 17.63 -17.82
CA LYS A 637 -3.13 19.05 -17.76
C LYS A 637 -3.34 19.76 -16.41
N TYR A 638 -4.18 19.24 -15.52
CA TYR A 638 -4.46 19.93 -14.26
C TYR A 638 -3.41 19.62 -13.17
N GLY A 639 -2.30 20.38 -13.19
CA GLY A 639 -1.74 20.90 -11.94
C GLY A 639 -2.62 22.08 -11.48
N SER A 640 -3.07 22.10 -10.23
CA SER A 640 -3.93 23.17 -9.71
C SER A 640 -3.29 24.56 -9.92
N GLU A 641 -4.11 25.62 -10.06
CA GLU A 641 -3.62 27.03 -10.05
C GLU A 641 -2.75 27.36 -8.81
N ASP A 642 -2.86 26.55 -7.74
CA ASP A 642 -2.08 26.63 -6.51
C ASP A 642 -0.75 25.83 -6.51
N ASP A 643 -0.41 25.15 -7.61
CA ASP A 643 0.88 24.47 -7.80
C ASP A 643 1.72 25.20 -8.89
N PRO A 644 2.62 26.12 -8.50
CA PRO A 644 3.47 26.84 -9.44
C PRO A 644 4.66 26.00 -9.95
N GLY A 645 4.73 24.71 -9.63
CA GLY A 645 5.82 23.83 -10.03
C GLY A 645 5.76 23.36 -11.48
N LEU A 646 6.75 22.55 -11.87
CA LEU A 646 6.85 21.82 -13.14
C LEU A 646 5.58 20.99 -13.51
N GLY A 647 4.57 20.92 -12.62
CA GLY A 647 3.27 20.24 -12.70
C GLY A 647 2.55 20.26 -14.06
N ARG A 648 2.75 21.30 -14.87
CA ARG A 648 2.13 21.45 -16.20
C ARG A 648 2.75 20.57 -17.31
N ALA A 649 3.88 19.90 -17.05
CA ALA A 649 4.62 19.14 -18.05
C ALA A 649 4.54 17.60 -17.88
N TRP A 650 3.72 17.09 -16.95
CA TRP A 650 3.74 15.66 -16.57
C TRP A 650 2.43 14.93 -16.87
N SER A 651 2.53 13.71 -17.42
CA SER A 651 1.42 12.73 -17.49
C SER A 651 0.91 12.24 -16.12
N PHE A 652 1.51 12.71 -15.02
CA PHE A 652 1.19 12.33 -13.64
C PHE A 652 0.67 13.48 -12.76
N GLY A 653 0.55 14.70 -13.31
CA GLY A 653 0.06 15.88 -12.58
C GLY A 653 -1.39 15.72 -12.08
N GLY A 654 -2.19 14.86 -12.72
CA GLY A 654 -3.56 14.53 -12.35
C GLY A 654 -3.73 13.52 -11.20
N ILE A 655 -2.70 12.75 -10.83
CA ILE A 655 -2.78 11.74 -9.75
C ILE A 655 -3.30 12.36 -8.44
N PRO A 656 -2.81 13.52 -7.99
CA PRO A 656 -3.25 14.06 -6.71
C PRO A 656 -4.72 14.53 -6.70
N VAL A 657 -5.26 14.90 -7.86
CA VAL A 657 -6.63 15.43 -8.00
C VAL A 657 -7.67 14.33 -8.23
N HIS A 658 -7.27 13.14 -8.73
CA HIS A 658 -8.19 12.02 -8.96
C HIS A 658 -9.04 11.65 -7.73
N ASP A 659 -8.42 11.51 -6.56
CA ASP A 659 -9.12 11.21 -5.29
C ASP A 659 -10.22 12.23 -4.92
N GLN A 660 -10.09 13.46 -5.42
CA GLN A 660 -11.06 14.55 -5.20
C GLN A 660 -12.27 14.41 -6.12
N ASP A 661 -12.04 13.95 -7.36
CA ASP A 661 -13.10 13.77 -8.35
C ASP A 661 -13.85 12.44 -8.13
N LEU A 662 -13.21 11.41 -7.56
CA LEU A 662 -13.84 10.15 -7.16
C LEU A 662 -15.02 10.39 -6.18
N SER A 663 -16.22 9.89 -6.52
CA SER A 663 -17.44 10.02 -5.70
C SER A 663 -17.20 9.64 -4.24
N ARG A 664 -17.74 10.44 -3.31
CA ARG A 664 -17.60 10.21 -1.86
C ARG A 664 -18.47 9.06 -1.35
N ASP A 665 -19.48 8.66 -2.12
CA ASP A 665 -20.38 7.54 -1.80
C ASP A 665 -19.79 6.18 -2.18
N VAL A 666 -18.69 6.18 -2.94
CA VAL A 666 -17.97 4.98 -3.35
C VAL A 666 -16.73 4.80 -2.48
N ARG A 667 -16.56 3.62 -1.89
CA ARG A 667 -15.35 3.26 -1.16
C ARG A 667 -14.33 2.64 -2.10
N THR A 668 -13.07 3.04 -1.97
CA THR A 668 -11.97 2.25 -2.53
C THR A 668 -11.78 0.98 -1.72
N ILE A 669 -11.10 -0.02 -2.29
CA ILE A 669 -10.70 -1.22 -1.55
C ILE A 669 -9.85 -0.91 -0.32
N TYR A 670 -9.07 0.19 -0.33
CA TYR A 670 -8.23 0.59 0.79
C TYR A 670 -9.06 1.14 1.96
N GLU A 671 -10.02 2.02 1.67
CA GLU A 671 -10.95 2.53 2.68
C GLU A 671 -11.77 1.39 3.30
N ALA A 672 -12.40 0.56 2.45
CA ALA A 672 -13.22 -0.56 2.89
C ALA A 672 -12.44 -1.57 3.73
N PHE A 673 -11.21 -1.90 3.31
CA PHE A 673 -10.34 -2.80 4.07
C PHE A 673 -9.99 -2.20 5.43
N LYS A 674 -9.54 -0.94 5.48
CA LYS A 674 -9.16 -0.27 6.73
C LYS A 674 -10.34 -0.14 7.70
N GLU A 675 -11.51 0.24 7.21
CA GLU A 675 -12.75 0.33 8.01
C GLU A 675 -13.11 -1.04 8.60
N ALA A 676 -13.07 -2.11 7.80
CA ALA A 676 -13.36 -3.47 8.25
C ALA A 676 -12.35 -3.97 9.28
N GLU A 677 -11.07 -3.62 9.14
CA GLU A 677 -10.01 -3.99 10.08
C GLU A 677 -10.11 -3.21 11.40
N MET A 678 -10.41 -1.90 11.32
CA MET A 678 -10.63 -1.05 12.47
C MET A 678 -11.85 -1.49 13.28
N ALA A 679 -12.95 -1.85 12.61
CA ALA A 679 -14.15 -2.41 13.26
C ALA A 679 -13.85 -3.72 14.02
N ARG A 680 -12.76 -4.41 13.68
CA ARG A 680 -12.29 -5.63 14.35
C ARG A 680 -11.24 -5.35 15.44
N GLY A 681 -10.91 -4.08 15.70
CA GLY A 681 -9.92 -3.64 16.68
C GLY A 681 -8.48 -3.89 16.23
N ARG A 682 -8.21 -3.91 14.92
CA ARG A 682 -6.88 -4.22 14.37
C ARG A 682 -6.38 -3.08 13.49
N THR A 683 -5.07 -2.87 13.53
CA THR A 683 -4.37 -1.99 12.61
C THR A 683 -3.95 -2.79 11.39
N THR A 684 -4.13 -2.22 10.20
CA THR A 684 -3.60 -2.76 8.96
C THR A 684 -2.69 -1.74 8.29
N ARG A 685 -1.95 -2.17 7.28
CA ARG A 685 -1.15 -1.29 6.45
C ARG A 685 -1.46 -1.55 4.99
N THR A 686 -1.81 -0.51 4.28
CA THR A 686 -2.09 -0.52 2.85
C THR A 686 -1.10 0.37 2.11
N ALA A 687 -0.85 0.08 0.85
CA ALA A 687 0.04 0.89 0.04
C ALA A 687 -0.43 1.01 -1.41
N VAL A 688 0.00 2.06 -2.05
CA VAL A 688 -0.20 2.27 -3.48
C VAL A 688 1.08 2.81 -4.07
N VAL A 689 1.50 2.23 -5.20
CA VAL A 689 2.71 2.62 -5.92
C VAL A 689 2.31 3.14 -7.29
N PHE A 690 2.50 4.44 -7.48
CA PHE A 690 2.22 5.25 -8.66
C PHE A 690 0.74 5.37 -9.05
N ASP A 691 -0.11 4.40 -8.72
CA ASP A 691 -1.51 4.35 -9.14
C ASP A 691 -2.33 5.61 -8.74
N PRO A 692 -3.22 6.10 -9.62
CA PRO A 692 -4.07 7.26 -9.33
C PRO A 692 -5.08 7.02 -8.19
N VAL A 693 -5.52 5.78 -7.96
CA VAL A 693 -6.51 5.45 -6.92
C VAL A 693 -5.80 5.23 -5.60
N ARG A 694 -5.70 6.29 -4.80
CA ARG A 694 -4.90 6.31 -3.57
C ARG A 694 -5.70 6.61 -2.31
N ARG A 695 -6.96 7.02 -2.44
CA ARG A 695 -7.84 7.33 -1.30
C ARG A 695 -7.94 6.15 -0.35
N GLY A 696 -7.61 6.38 0.91
CA GLY A 696 -7.64 5.36 1.98
C GLY A 696 -6.33 4.60 2.19
N ALA A 697 -5.37 4.66 1.27
CA ALA A 697 -4.08 3.98 1.43
C ALA A 697 -3.21 4.64 2.52
N ASP A 698 -2.52 3.83 3.34
CA ASP A 698 -1.65 4.33 4.41
C ASP A 698 -0.30 4.83 3.87
N VAL A 699 0.15 4.27 2.76
CA VAL A 699 1.40 4.63 2.09
C VAL A 699 1.11 4.93 0.63
N VAL A 700 1.33 6.19 0.25
CA VAL A 700 1.20 6.63 -1.15
C VAL A 700 2.60 6.90 -1.68
N VAL A 701 3.05 6.09 -2.62
CA VAL A 701 4.34 6.29 -3.30
C VAL A 701 4.08 6.91 -4.66
N ASN A 702 4.38 8.20 -4.80
CA ASN A 702 4.29 8.92 -6.06
C ASN A 702 5.61 8.82 -6.85
N PRO A 703 5.58 9.06 -8.18
CA PRO A 703 6.77 9.34 -8.95
C PRO A 703 7.54 10.52 -8.36
N ASP A 704 8.85 10.39 -8.18
CA ASP A 704 9.72 11.47 -7.70
C ASP A 704 10.34 12.26 -8.88
N LEU A 705 11.12 13.31 -8.59
CA LEU A 705 11.74 14.15 -9.63
C LEU A 705 12.57 13.34 -10.63
N PHE A 706 13.20 12.24 -10.23
CA PHE A 706 14.00 11.40 -11.13
C PHE A 706 13.09 10.59 -12.06
N ASP A 707 12.03 9.98 -11.54
CA ASP A 707 11.01 9.29 -12.35
C ASP A 707 10.37 10.25 -13.36
N ALA A 708 10.15 11.47 -12.90
CA ALA A 708 9.58 12.54 -13.68
C ALA A 708 10.57 12.95 -14.80
N LEU A 709 11.86 13.14 -14.51
CA LEU A 709 12.87 13.43 -15.53
C LEU A 709 13.02 12.31 -16.58
N ILE A 710 12.85 11.06 -16.16
CA ILE A 710 12.80 9.90 -17.06
C ILE A 710 11.62 10.02 -18.04
N SER A 711 10.46 10.56 -17.63
CA SER A 711 9.28 10.61 -18.50
C SER A 711 9.34 11.68 -19.60
N LEU A 712 10.37 12.54 -19.66
CA LEU A 712 10.41 13.73 -20.52
C LEU A 712 11.08 13.55 -21.91
N ASP A 713 11.27 12.34 -22.41
CA ASP A 713 11.77 12.03 -23.77
C ASP A 713 13.10 12.71 -24.20
N PHE A 714 13.94 13.08 -23.23
CA PHE A 714 15.23 13.74 -23.49
C PHE A 714 16.41 12.77 -23.72
N LEU A 715 16.23 11.45 -23.53
CA LEU A 715 17.27 10.43 -23.65
C LEU A 715 17.00 9.46 -24.82
N PRO A 716 17.37 9.83 -26.07
CA PRO A 716 16.95 9.09 -27.27
C PRO A 716 17.51 7.66 -27.40
N PHE A 717 18.42 7.25 -26.51
CA PHE A 717 19.06 5.91 -26.52
C PHE A 717 18.66 5.03 -25.34
N VAL A 718 17.77 5.50 -24.45
CA VAL A 718 17.34 4.78 -23.25
C VAL A 718 15.84 4.50 -23.35
N ASN A 719 15.41 3.27 -23.09
CA ASN A 719 13.99 2.97 -22.97
C ASN A 719 13.47 3.52 -21.63
N GLN A 720 13.12 4.81 -21.63
CA GLN A 720 12.72 5.54 -20.43
C GLN A 720 11.44 4.98 -19.79
N TYR A 721 10.52 4.47 -20.59
CA TYR A 721 9.30 3.81 -20.13
C TYR A 721 9.62 2.59 -19.26
N ALA A 722 10.59 1.77 -19.66
CA ALA A 722 11.03 0.63 -18.88
C ALA A 722 11.77 1.04 -17.59
N LEU A 723 12.39 2.21 -17.55
CA LEU A 723 12.98 2.75 -16.32
C LEU A 723 11.90 3.18 -15.31
N LEU A 724 10.78 3.73 -15.79
CA LEU A 724 9.65 4.10 -14.96
C LEU A 724 9.01 2.86 -14.31
N ASP A 725 8.74 1.81 -15.09
CA ASP A 725 8.28 0.52 -14.57
C ASP A 725 9.25 -0.07 -13.55
N ALA A 726 10.56 0.01 -13.84
CA ALA A 726 11.59 -0.46 -12.92
C ALA A 726 11.63 0.34 -11.61
N SER A 727 11.35 1.63 -11.65
CA SER A 727 11.26 2.46 -10.45
C SER A 727 10.05 2.06 -9.59
N ALA A 728 8.88 1.92 -10.20
CA ALA A 728 7.67 1.44 -9.53
C ALA A 728 7.90 0.08 -8.85
N ALA A 729 8.45 -0.89 -9.59
CA ALA A 729 8.74 -2.22 -9.08
C ALA A 729 9.75 -2.20 -7.92
N ARG A 730 10.82 -1.41 -8.01
CA ARG A 730 11.81 -1.28 -6.91
C ARG A 730 11.21 -0.67 -5.66
N LYS A 731 10.35 0.34 -5.81
CA LYS A 731 9.64 0.98 -4.70
C LYS A 731 8.67 0.00 -4.04
N ALA A 732 7.94 -0.81 -4.82
CA ALA A 732 7.12 -1.90 -4.31
C ALA A 732 7.96 -2.96 -3.56
N VAL A 733 9.11 -3.38 -4.13
CA VAL A 733 10.06 -4.31 -3.48
C VAL A 733 10.56 -3.76 -2.14
N ALA A 734 10.84 -2.46 -2.06
CA ALA A 734 11.24 -1.81 -0.80
C ALA A 734 10.13 -1.88 0.25
N LEU A 735 8.87 -1.65 -0.12
CA LEU A 735 7.72 -1.79 0.77
C LEU A 735 7.53 -3.23 1.26
N ILE A 736 7.69 -4.23 0.39
CA ILE A 736 7.62 -5.65 0.75
C ILE A 736 8.75 -6.04 1.73
N ARG A 737 9.95 -5.50 1.52
CA ARG A 737 11.12 -5.75 2.37
C ARG A 737 11.11 -4.96 3.68
N SER A 738 10.22 -3.98 3.84
CA SER A 738 10.09 -3.21 5.07
C SER A 738 9.67 -4.09 6.26
N GLU A 739 9.91 -3.61 7.47
CA GLU A 739 9.59 -4.35 8.71
C GLU A 739 8.10 -4.67 8.82
N ASN A 740 7.24 -3.77 8.35
CA ASN A 740 5.79 -3.92 8.34
C ASN A 740 5.24 -3.85 6.90
N PRO A 741 5.29 -4.95 6.12
CA PRO A 741 4.92 -4.95 4.71
C PRO A 741 3.39 -4.83 4.53
N PRO A 742 2.91 -4.00 3.58
CA PRO A 742 1.48 -3.77 3.36
C PRO A 742 0.69 -5.07 3.14
N GLU A 743 -0.50 -5.19 3.73
CA GLU A 743 -1.47 -6.27 3.52
C GLU A 743 -2.28 -6.09 2.23
N LEU A 744 -2.44 -4.87 1.74
CA LEU A 744 -3.07 -4.60 0.46
C LEU A 744 -2.23 -3.59 -0.29
N MET A 745 -1.82 -3.93 -1.51
CA MET A 745 -0.97 -3.05 -2.32
C MET A 745 -1.38 -3.01 -3.79
N GLY A 746 -1.67 -1.82 -4.31
CA GLY A 746 -1.77 -1.56 -5.74
C GLY A 746 -0.42 -1.12 -6.33
N ILE A 747 -0.06 -1.65 -7.50
CA ILE A 747 1.15 -1.28 -8.24
C ILE A 747 0.75 -0.98 -9.67
N TRP A 748 0.99 0.24 -10.12
CA TRP A 748 0.80 0.64 -11.51
C TRP A 748 2.14 0.63 -12.26
N LEU A 749 2.20 -0.14 -13.35
CA LEU A 749 3.31 -0.20 -14.28
C LEU A 749 2.89 0.49 -15.59
N SER A 750 3.12 1.80 -15.67
CA SER A 750 2.61 2.70 -16.70
C SER A 750 3.49 2.81 -17.95
N GLY A 751 4.68 2.22 -17.95
CA GLY A 751 5.64 2.36 -19.04
C GLY A 751 5.14 1.76 -20.36
N LEU A 752 4.45 0.61 -20.31
CA LEU A 752 3.97 -0.07 -21.51
C LEU A 752 3.03 0.79 -22.35
N ASP A 753 2.09 1.50 -21.73
CA ASP A 753 1.13 2.35 -22.43
C ASP A 753 1.83 3.51 -23.15
N GLY A 754 2.63 4.28 -22.41
CA GLY A 754 3.39 5.39 -22.99
C GLY A 754 4.33 4.94 -24.13
N TRP A 755 4.96 3.76 -23.98
CA TRP A 755 5.80 3.19 -25.03
C TRP A 755 4.99 2.76 -26.26
N SER A 756 3.83 2.14 -26.04
CA SER A 756 2.96 1.65 -27.11
C SER A 756 2.24 2.79 -27.83
N HIS A 757 1.92 3.89 -27.16
CA HIS A 757 1.50 5.14 -27.78
C HIS A 757 2.59 5.69 -28.73
N ALA A 758 3.85 5.67 -28.29
CA ALA A 758 4.98 6.22 -29.04
C ALA A 758 5.50 5.31 -30.17
N LYS A 759 5.29 3.98 -30.08
CA LYS A 759 5.87 3.00 -31.02
C LYS A 759 4.84 2.14 -31.74
N GLY A 760 3.59 2.18 -31.31
CA GLY A 760 2.51 1.29 -31.76
C GLY A 760 2.63 -0.10 -31.13
N PRO A 761 1.53 -0.71 -30.69
CA PRO A 761 1.52 -2.06 -30.10
C PRO A 761 1.86 -3.19 -31.10
N GLY A 762 1.72 -2.96 -32.41
CA GLY A 762 2.03 -3.94 -33.45
C GLY A 762 1.00 -5.06 -33.60
N PRO A 763 1.23 -6.03 -34.52
CA PRO A 763 0.31 -7.15 -34.76
C PRO A 763 0.21 -8.08 -33.54
N ILE A 764 -0.97 -8.66 -33.32
CA ILE A 764 -1.21 -9.61 -32.22
C ILE A 764 -0.61 -10.99 -32.54
N GLY A 765 0.11 -11.58 -31.58
CA GLY A 765 0.41 -13.02 -31.56
C GLY A 765 1.42 -13.54 -32.57
N GLY A 766 2.14 -12.64 -33.27
CA GLY A 766 3.14 -12.98 -34.27
C GLY A 766 4.50 -12.34 -34.03
N ALA A 767 5.44 -12.57 -34.95
CA ALA A 767 6.69 -11.83 -35.00
C ALA A 767 6.38 -10.33 -35.20
N GLY A 768 6.77 -9.49 -34.23
CA GLY A 768 6.47 -8.07 -34.23
C GLY A 768 5.37 -7.63 -33.27
N ASP A 769 4.78 -8.52 -32.46
CA ASP A 769 3.95 -8.14 -31.31
C ASP A 769 4.81 -7.41 -30.26
N ARG A 770 4.76 -6.08 -30.32
CA ARG A 770 5.66 -5.21 -29.55
C ARG A 770 5.31 -5.23 -28.06
N GLN A 771 4.03 -5.38 -27.70
CA GLN A 771 3.62 -5.47 -26.30
C GLN A 771 4.07 -6.80 -25.68
N ALA A 772 3.95 -7.92 -26.40
CA ALA A 772 4.48 -9.21 -25.94
C ALA A 772 6.00 -9.16 -25.73
N ASP A 773 6.72 -8.49 -26.64
CA ASP A 773 8.17 -8.28 -26.52
C ASP A 773 8.54 -7.43 -25.30
N TYR A 774 7.81 -6.33 -25.05
CA TYR A 774 8.02 -5.46 -23.89
C TYR A 774 7.72 -6.21 -22.58
N LEU A 775 6.60 -6.93 -22.51
CA LEU A 775 6.23 -7.75 -21.36
C LEU A 775 7.34 -8.75 -21.01
N ALA A 776 7.84 -9.51 -21.99
CA ALA A 776 8.90 -10.49 -21.78
C ALA A 776 10.24 -9.87 -21.38
N LYS A 777 10.62 -8.75 -21.99
CA LYS A 777 11.96 -8.16 -21.81
C LYS A 777 12.06 -7.26 -20.57
N HIS A 778 10.99 -6.55 -20.23
CA HIS A 778 11.02 -5.47 -19.25
C HIS A 778 10.14 -5.77 -18.03
N LEU A 779 8.92 -6.27 -18.22
CA LEU A 779 7.97 -6.43 -17.11
C LEU A 779 8.11 -7.77 -16.37
N ASP A 780 8.29 -8.90 -17.06
CA ASP A 780 8.44 -10.22 -16.43
C ASP A 780 9.63 -10.29 -15.45
N PRO A 781 10.82 -9.71 -15.73
CA PRO A 781 11.90 -9.61 -14.75
C PRO A 781 11.51 -8.80 -13.50
N LEU A 782 10.79 -7.68 -13.66
CA LEU A 782 10.37 -6.83 -12.55
C LEU A 782 9.31 -7.52 -11.67
N ILE A 783 8.36 -8.22 -12.29
CA ILE A 783 7.40 -9.08 -11.60
C ILE A 783 8.16 -10.18 -10.83
N GLY A 784 9.21 -10.77 -11.43
CA GLY A 784 10.11 -11.69 -10.78
C GLY A 784 10.79 -11.12 -9.52
N GLU A 785 11.22 -9.87 -9.54
CA GLU A 785 11.79 -9.19 -8.37
C GLU A 785 10.77 -8.99 -7.25
N ILE A 786 9.52 -8.61 -7.58
CA ILE A 786 8.42 -8.48 -6.62
C ILE A 786 8.12 -9.83 -5.97
N ILE A 787 7.99 -10.89 -6.77
CA ILE A 787 7.76 -12.26 -6.29
C ILE A 787 8.90 -12.70 -5.37
N LYS A 788 10.14 -12.49 -5.80
CA LYS A 788 11.32 -12.83 -5.00
C LYS A 788 11.35 -12.10 -3.67
N ALA A 789 10.96 -10.81 -3.63
CA ALA A 789 10.86 -10.07 -2.39
C ALA A 789 9.83 -10.68 -1.42
N LEU A 790 8.70 -11.18 -1.93
CA LEU A 790 7.72 -11.92 -1.13
C LEU A 790 8.27 -13.25 -0.64
N GLU A 791 9.00 -13.99 -1.49
CA GLU A 791 9.66 -15.26 -1.13
C GLU A 791 10.70 -15.05 -0.03
N ASP A 792 11.59 -14.08 -0.21
CA ASP A 792 12.64 -13.71 0.74
C ASP A 792 12.06 -13.34 2.12
N ARG A 793 10.86 -12.74 2.12
CA ARG A 793 10.13 -12.35 3.35
C ARG A 793 9.21 -13.45 3.88
N GLY A 794 9.11 -14.60 3.20
CA GLY A 794 8.21 -15.68 3.57
C GLY A 794 6.72 -15.34 3.44
N LEU A 795 6.38 -14.29 2.69
CA LEU A 795 5.03 -13.75 2.51
C LEU A 795 4.31 -14.31 1.29
N LEU A 796 5.04 -14.94 0.35
CA LEU A 796 4.48 -15.39 -0.92
C LEU A 796 3.26 -16.29 -0.68
N ASP A 797 3.36 -17.29 0.19
CA ASP A 797 2.29 -18.26 0.50
C ASP A 797 1.00 -17.60 1.04
N GLU A 798 1.08 -16.35 1.52
CA GLU A 798 -0.01 -15.62 2.16
C GLU A 798 -0.59 -14.50 1.27
N THR A 799 0.01 -14.32 0.10
CA THR A 799 -0.24 -13.21 -0.82
C THR A 799 -0.94 -13.75 -2.06
N LEU A 800 -2.13 -13.23 -2.33
CA LEU A 800 -2.81 -13.39 -3.61
C LEU A 800 -2.30 -12.29 -4.55
N ILE A 801 -1.86 -12.64 -5.76
CA ILE A 801 -1.27 -11.68 -6.70
C ILE A 801 -2.16 -11.62 -7.94
N PHE A 802 -2.65 -10.42 -8.25
CA PHE A 802 -3.39 -10.14 -9.47
C PHE A 802 -2.43 -9.48 -10.45
N LEU A 803 -2.40 -9.99 -11.68
CA LEU A 803 -1.86 -9.28 -12.84
C LEU A 803 -3.04 -8.95 -13.74
N ALA A 804 -3.35 -7.66 -13.84
CA ALA A 804 -4.45 -7.13 -14.62
C ALA A 804 -3.95 -6.05 -15.58
N SER A 805 -4.81 -5.65 -16.51
CA SER A 805 -4.70 -4.41 -17.27
C SER A 805 -6.00 -3.63 -17.14
N ASP A 806 -5.90 -2.32 -17.21
CA ASP A 806 -7.01 -1.38 -17.23
C ASP A 806 -7.68 -1.34 -18.61
N HIS A 807 -6.89 -1.41 -19.69
CA HIS A 807 -7.35 -1.54 -21.08
C HIS A 807 -6.30 -2.23 -21.96
N GLY A 808 -6.64 -2.46 -23.23
CA GLY A 808 -5.72 -2.80 -24.31
C GLY A 808 -5.40 -1.57 -25.16
N GLN A 809 -4.97 -1.77 -26.41
CA GLN A 809 -4.63 -0.68 -27.32
C GLN A 809 -4.66 -1.13 -28.77
N ALA A 810 -5.04 -0.29 -29.73
CA ALA A 810 -4.95 -0.57 -31.17
C ALA A 810 -3.80 0.20 -31.83
N ASP A 811 -3.31 -0.27 -32.97
CA ASP A 811 -2.40 0.53 -33.81
C ASP A 811 -3.17 1.74 -34.39
N ALA A 812 -2.50 2.90 -34.42
CA ALA A 812 -3.03 4.14 -34.95
C ALA A 812 -2.13 4.70 -36.07
N VAL A 813 -2.67 5.58 -36.91
CA VAL A 813 -1.90 6.24 -37.97
C VAL A 813 -1.45 7.61 -37.51
N ALA A 814 -0.13 7.79 -37.42
CA ALA A 814 0.53 9.01 -36.97
C ALA A 814 0.48 10.16 -38.01
N LYS A 815 -0.73 10.66 -38.32
CA LYS A 815 -0.94 11.83 -39.20
C LYS A 815 -2.11 12.68 -38.71
N ASP A 816 -1.95 14.00 -38.84
CA ASP A 816 -2.97 15.00 -38.44
C ASP A 816 -4.35 14.77 -39.09
N GLU A 817 -4.40 14.25 -40.32
CA GLU A 817 -5.67 13.97 -41.03
C GLU A 817 -6.58 12.98 -40.27
N PHE A 818 -5.98 12.08 -39.49
CA PHE A 818 -6.68 11.06 -38.70
C PHE A 818 -6.92 11.49 -37.24
N THR A 819 -6.38 12.63 -36.81
CA THR A 819 -6.63 13.17 -35.48
C THR A 819 -7.95 13.95 -35.45
N VAL A 820 -8.82 13.64 -34.49
CA VAL A 820 -10.13 14.29 -34.30
C VAL A 820 -10.11 15.09 -33.01
N ASP A 821 -9.97 16.41 -33.10
CA ASP A 821 -10.14 17.29 -31.95
C ASP A 821 -11.62 17.66 -31.73
N ALA A 822 -11.91 18.32 -30.61
CA ALA A 822 -13.27 18.78 -30.29
C ALA A 822 -13.84 19.71 -31.39
N GLU A 823 -13.00 20.49 -32.06
CA GLU A 823 -13.43 21.41 -33.12
C GLU A 823 -13.98 20.67 -34.34
N ARG A 824 -13.38 19.54 -34.72
CA ARG A 824 -13.93 18.68 -35.78
C ARG A 824 -15.31 18.13 -35.44
N VAL A 825 -15.60 17.87 -34.16
CA VAL A 825 -16.93 17.49 -33.69
C VAL A 825 -17.90 18.68 -33.82
N TYR A 826 -17.49 19.89 -33.43
CA TYR A 826 -18.31 21.09 -33.57
C TYR A 826 -18.60 21.47 -35.02
N HIS A 827 -17.64 21.25 -35.93
CA HIS A 827 -17.83 21.45 -37.37
C HIS A 827 -18.86 20.49 -37.98
N ALA A 828 -18.94 19.24 -37.50
CA ALA A 828 -19.94 18.27 -37.94
C ALA A 828 -21.38 18.72 -37.64
N LEU A 829 -21.54 19.62 -36.67
CA LEU A 829 -22.84 20.20 -36.29
C LEU A 829 -23.23 21.43 -37.13
N ALA A 830 -22.49 21.74 -38.21
CA ALA A 830 -22.75 22.89 -39.07
C ALA A 830 -24.21 22.98 -39.57
N GLY A 831 -24.81 24.16 -39.44
CA GLY A 831 -26.19 24.41 -39.85
C GLY A 831 -27.26 23.84 -38.90
N SER A 832 -26.86 23.29 -37.75
CA SER A 832 -27.77 22.80 -36.71
C SER A 832 -27.86 23.80 -35.54
N PRO A 833 -28.94 23.76 -34.73
CA PRO A 833 -29.05 24.55 -33.50
C PRO A 833 -28.08 24.10 -32.39
N TYR A 834 -27.35 23.00 -32.60
CA TYR A 834 -26.41 22.43 -31.62
C TYR A 834 -24.97 22.90 -31.83
N ARG A 835 -24.70 23.63 -32.92
CA ARG A 835 -23.36 24.14 -33.22
C ARG A 835 -22.98 25.22 -32.21
N PRO A 836 -21.84 25.10 -31.49
CA PRO A 836 -21.36 26.18 -30.64
C PRO A 836 -20.82 27.36 -31.48
N PRO A 837 -20.78 28.59 -30.93
CA PRO A 837 -20.15 29.72 -31.58
C PRO A 837 -18.66 29.43 -31.79
N LEU A 838 -18.20 29.60 -33.03
CA LEU A 838 -16.78 29.45 -33.39
C LEU A 838 -16.20 30.80 -33.82
N ASP A 839 -14.96 31.06 -33.46
CA ASP A 839 -14.19 32.22 -33.88
C ASP A 839 -13.82 32.18 -35.37
N LYS A 840 -13.12 33.21 -35.86
CA LYS A 840 -12.70 33.30 -37.27
C LYS A 840 -11.70 32.21 -37.69
N SER A 841 -11.05 31.56 -36.73
CA SER A 841 -10.13 30.45 -36.96
C SER A 841 -10.83 29.08 -36.92
N GLY A 842 -12.14 29.06 -36.66
CA GLY A 842 -12.95 27.85 -36.56
C GLY A 842 -12.81 27.14 -35.21
N ARG A 843 -12.33 27.83 -34.17
CA ARG A 843 -12.22 27.30 -32.80
C ARG A 843 -13.37 27.78 -31.94
N LEU A 844 -13.69 27.09 -30.86
CA LEU A 844 -14.69 27.55 -29.89
C LEU A 844 -14.39 29.00 -29.46
N ASP A 845 -15.37 29.89 -29.61
CA ASP A 845 -15.19 31.30 -29.26
C ASP A 845 -14.95 31.43 -27.74
N GLU A 846 -13.81 32.00 -27.36
CA GLU A 846 -13.43 32.20 -25.96
C GLU A 846 -14.38 33.17 -25.22
N ASN A 847 -15.15 33.98 -25.96
CA ASN A 847 -16.17 34.88 -25.42
C ASN A 847 -17.56 34.23 -25.35
N ALA A 848 -17.71 32.98 -25.82
CA ALA A 848 -18.96 32.25 -25.72
C ALA A 848 -19.38 32.07 -24.26
N THR A 849 -20.64 32.37 -23.97
CA THR A 849 -21.21 32.12 -22.64
C THR A 849 -21.68 30.68 -22.52
N ASP A 850 -21.93 30.25 -21.28
CA ASP A 850 -22.64 29.01 -20.95
C ASP A 850 -23.94 28.81 -21.73
N PHE A 851 -24.60 29.89 -22.16
CA PHE A 851 -25.84 29.86 -22.91
C PHE A 851 -25.67 29.71 -24.42
N ASP A 852 -24.45 29.88 -24.93
CA ASP A 852 -24.15 29.79 -26.36
C ASP A 852 -23.67 28.38 -26.78
N ILE A 853 -23.21 27.56 -25.83
CA ILE A 853 -22.67 26.22 -26.10
C ILE A 853 -23.73 25.15 -25.85
N ALA A 854 -24.17 24.46 -26.91
CA ALA A 854 -25.16 23.38 -26.81
C ALA A 854 -24.54 21.97 -26.78
N VAL A 855 -23.26 21.84 -27.16
CA VAL A 855 -22.53 20.57 -27.18
C VAL A 855 -21.10 20.77 -26.66
N MET A 856 -20.67 19.87 -25.78
CA MET A 856 -19.29 19.75 -25.31
C MET A 856 -18.77 18.36 -25.68
N ALA A 857 -17.55 18.28 -26.22
CA ALA A 857 -16.91 17.02 -26.59
C ALA A 857 -15.53 16.89 -25.94
N ASP A 858 -15.32 15.81 -25.18
CA ASP A 858 -14.09 15.53 -24.43
C ASP A 858 -13.37 14.30 -25.00
N SER A 859 -12.07 14.44 -25.28
CA SER A 859 -11.30 13.44 -26.02
C SER A 859 -10.80 12.33 -25.10
N ASN A 860 -11.10 11.08 -25.45
CA ASN A 860 -10.73 9.92 -24.67
C ASN A 860 -10.16 8.83 -25.61
N GLY A 861 -9.11 9.20 -26.34
CA GLY A 861 -8.41 8.34 -27.29
C GLY A 861 -9.29 7.95 -28.47
N ASN A 862 -9.55 6.66 -28.69
CA ASN A 862 -10.46 6.18 -29.74
C ASN A 862 -11.94 6.37 -29.40
N ALA A 863 -12.29 7.02 -28.29
CA ALA A 863 -13.64 7.44 -27.95
C ALA A 863 -13.71 8.92 -27.56
N ALA A 864 -14.92 9.48 -27.57
CA ALA A 864 -15.22 10.80 -27.05
C ALA A 864 -16.51 10.76 -26.24
N LEU A 865 -16.52 11.51 -25.13
CA LEU A 865 -17.73 11.76 -24.35
C LEU A 865 -18.34 13.05 -24.89
N VAL A 866 -19.61 13.00 -25.29
CA VAL A 866 -20.33 14.17 -25.82
C VAL A 866 -21.51 14.50 -24.93
N SER A 867 -21.47 15.69 -24.34
CA SER A 867 -22.56 16.25 -23.55
C SER A 867 -23.42 17.18 -24.39
N ILE A 868 -24.74 17.02 -24.30
CA ILE A 868 -25.74 17.77 -25.05
C ILE A 868 -26.58 18.56 -24.06
N ARG A 869 -26.80 19.83 -24.38
CA ARG A 869 -27.71 20.72 -23.68
C ARG A 869 -28.84 21.15 -24.60
N PRO A 870 -30.11 21.03 -24.17
CA PRO A 870 -31.21 21.60 -24.92
C PRO A 870 -31.00 23.11 -25.15
N PRO A 871 -31.17 23.62 -26.38
CA PRO A 871 -31.01 25.05 -26.66
C PRO A 871 -31.88 25.91 -25.71
N GLY A 872 -31.27 26.91 -25.09
CA GLY A 872 -31.95 27.80 -24.14
C GLY A 872 -32.17 27.24 -22.73
N SER A 873 -31.70 26.02 -22.41
CA SER A 873 -31.77 25.42 -21.08
C SER A 873 -30.41 25.46 -20.36
N PRO A 874 -30.35 25.40 -19.02
CA PRO A 874 -29.08 25.22 -18.30
C PRO A 874 -28.47 23.83 -18.53
N TRP A 875 -27.16 23.67 -18.30
CA TRP A 875 -26.45 22.38 -18.41
C TRP A 875 -26.95 21.28 -17.46
N SER A 876 -27.67 21.67 -16.40
CA SER A 876 -28.34 20.75 -15.49
C SER A 876 -29.58 20.08 -16.10
N SER A 877 -30.10 20.59 -17.22
CA SER A 877 -31.26 20.01 -17.89
C SER A 877 -30.85 18.87 -18.81
N PRO A 878 -31.38 17.64 -18.61
CA PRO A 878 -31.04 16.51 -19.48
C PRO A 878 -31.60 16.72 -20.90
N PRO A 879 -30.93 16.23 -21.95
CA PRO A 879 -31.43 16.31 -23.32
C PRO A 879 -32.65 15.42 -23.53
N ALA A 880 -33.56 15.83 -24.42
CA ALA A 880 -34.62 14.95 -24.88
C ALA A 880 -34.05 13.89 -25.83
N ARG A 881 -34.77 12.77 -25.98
CA ARG A 881 -34.40 11.71 -26.95
C ARG A 881 -34.24 12.26 -28.36
N SER A 882 -35.09 13.21 -28.77
CA SER A 882 -34.99 13.87 -30.07
C SER A 882 -33.68 14.63 -30.26
N ASP A 883 -33.12 15.19 -29.19
CA ASP A 883 -31.88 15.97 -29.23
C ASP A 883 -30.69 15.02 -29.40
N ILE A 884 -30.69 13.93 -28.63
CA ILE A 884 -29.73 12.81 -28.75
C ILE A 884 -29.73 12.25 -30.18
N GLU A 885 -30.90 11.94 -30.73
CA GLU A 885 -31.03 11.37 -32.08
C GLU A 885 -30.59 12.38 -33.15
N ALA A 886 -30.90 13.67 -33.00
CA ALA A 886 -30.49 14.72 -33.94
C ALA A 886 -28.98 14.92 -33.98
N VAL A 887 -28.32 15.04 -32.81
CA VAL A 887 -26.86 15.18 -32.73
C VAL A 887 -26.17 13.92 -33.26
N SER A 888 -26.64 12.74 -32.84
CA SER A 888 -26.07 11.46 -33.28
C SER A 888 -26.15 11.26 -34.80
N ALA A 889 -27.28 11.66 -35.42
CA ALA A 889 -27.45 11.55 -36.87
C ALA A 889 -26.53 12.48 -37.68
N LEU A 890 -26.09 13.61 -37.10
CA LEU A 890 -25.09 14.48 -37.71
C LEU A 890 -23.70 13.86 -37.59
N LEU A 891 -23.32 13.41 -36.39
CA LEU A 891 -22.02 12.80 -36.14
C LEU A 891 -21.79 11.51 -36.96
N LEU A 892 -22.82 10.67 -37.12
CA LEU A 892 -22.72 9.44 -37.92
C LEU A 892 -22.50 9.65 -39.43
N LYS A 893 -22.63 10.88 -39.94
CA LYS A 893 -22.28 11.21 -41.33
C LYS A 893 -20.78 11.42 -41.51
N GLU A 894 -20.07 11.69 -40.42
CA GLU A 894 -18.65 11.96 -40.47
C GLU A 894 -17.85 10.66 -40.69
N PRO A 895 -16.80 10.69 -41.54
CA PRO A 895 -16.05 9.49 -41.89
C PRO A 895 -15.26 8.90 -40.72
N TYR A 896 -15.09 9.67 -39.64
CA TYR A 896 -14.35 9.29 -38.45
C TYR A 896 -15.20 8.66 -37.35
N VAL A 897 -16.53 8.63 -37.46
CA VAL A 897 -17.40 8.02 -36.45
C VAL A 897 -17.78 6.59 -36.86
N SER A 898 -17.58 5.64 -35.94
CA SER A 898 -17.94 4.23 -36.14
C SER A 898 -19.34 3.94 -35.59
N ARG A 899 -19.54 4.21 -34.30
CA ARG A 899 -20.76 3.92 -33.56
C ARG A 899 -20.93 4.88 -32.38
N ILE A 900 -22.17 5.05 -31.94
CA ILE A 900 -22.54 5.92 -30.82
C ILE A 900 -23.41 5.14 -29.85
N PHE A 901 -23.07 5.20 -28.56
CA PHE A 901 -23.88 4.66 -27.47
C PHE A 901 -24.57 5.80 -26.71
N PHE A 902 -25.81 5.57 -26.28
CA PHE A 902 -26.50 6.41 -25.30
C PHE A 902 -27.40 5.58 -24.41
N SER A 903 -27.66 6.09 -23.20
CA SER A 903 -28.48 5.43 -22.18
C SER A 903 -29.75 6.22 -21.89
N GLU A 904 -30.89 5.54 -21.79
CA GLU A 904 -32.12 6.08 -21.21
C GLU A 904 -32.27 5.55 -19.78
N THR A 905 -32.03 6.40 -18.79
CA THR A 905 -32.10 6.05 -17.35
C THR A 905 -33.05 7.01 -16.60
N GLY A 906 -33.55 6.59 -15.44
CA GLY A 906 -34.32 7.48 -14.54
C GLY A 906 -35.80 7.69 -14.87
N ILE A 907 -36.42 6.88 -15.75
CA ILE A 907 -37.87 6.93 -16.01
C ILE A 907 -38.60 6.02 -15.01
N PRO A 908 -39.46 6.55 -14.12
CA PRO A 908 -40.19 5.73 -13.15
C PRO A 908 -41.00 4.61 -13.82
N GLY A 909 -40.81 3.36 -13.37
CA GLY A 909 -41.52 2.19 -13.89
C GLY A 909 -40.99 1.61 -15.21
N LYS A 910 -39.91 2.17 -15.79
CA LYS A 910 -39.22 1.59 -16.95
C LYS A 910 -37.82 1.12 -16.57
N GLU A 911 -37.45 -0.07 -17.04
CA GLU A 911 -36.08 -0.54 -16.92
C GLU A 911 -35.12 0.35 -17.74
N PRO A 912 -33.92 0.64 -17.21
CA PRO A 912 -32.86 1.29 -17.97
C PRO A 912 -32.59 0.59 -19.30
N ALA A 913 -32.28 1.36 -20.34
CA ALA A 913 -31.98 0.84 -21.67
C ALA A 913 -30.78 1.55 -22.29
N VAL A 914 -29.97 0.78 -23.01
CA VAL A 914 -28.86 1.31 -23.82
C VAL A 914 -29.20 1.11 -25.29
N PHE A 915 -28.91 2.13 -26.09
CA PHE A 915 -29.09 2.11 -27.53
C PHE A 915 -27.74 2.31 -28.22
N LEU A 916 -27.53 1.53 -29.27
CA LEU A 916 -26.40 1.61 -30.18
C LEU A 916 -26.90 2.18 -31.52
N MET A 917 -26.27 3.28 -31.95
CA MET A 917 -26.50 3.88 -33.25
C MET A 917 -25.29 3.68 -34.15
N SER A 918 -25.52 3.24 -35.39
CA SER A 918 -24.48 3.07 -36.40
C SER A 918 -24.94 3.51 -37.79
N GLY A 919 -23.99 3.91 -38.63
CA GLY A 919 -24.24 4.29 -40.02
C GLY A 919 -24.03 3.11 -40.97
N ASN A 920 -25.02 2.80 -41.82
CA ASN A 920 -24.89 1.82 -42.90
C ASN A 920 -25.43 2.40 -44.21
N ASN A 921 -24.57 2.60 -45.21
CA ASN A 921 -24.92 3.18 -46.52
C ASN A 921 -25.72 4.50 -46.44
N GLY A 922 -25.36 5.38 -45.50
CA GLY A 922 -26.04 6.66 -45.28
C GLY A 922 -27.37 6.58 -44.52
N LYS A 923 -27.78 5.40 -44.05
CA LYS A 923 -28.92 5.22 -43.14
C LYS A 923 -28.44 4.98 -41.71
N VAL A 924 -29.03 5.69 -40.75
CA VAL A 924 -28.79 5.49 -39.32
C VAL A 924 -29.66 4.32 -38.84
N VAL A 925 -29.02 3.34 -38.19
CA VAL A 925 -29.70 2.22 -37.54
C VAL A 925 -29.56 2.38 -36.03
N THR A 926 -30.68 2.42 -35.32
CA THR A 926 -30.72 2.45 -33.85
C THR A 926 -31.19 1.09 -33.35
N ARG A 927 -30.37 0.41 -32.53
CA ARG A 927 -30.69 -0.88 -31.91
C ARG A 927 -30.62 -0.75 -30.39
N ARG A 928 -31.64 -1.24 -29.69
CA ARG A 928 -31.56 -1.46 -28.24
C ARG A 928 -30.64 -2.65 -27.95
N LEU A 929 -29.65 -2.48 -27.09
CA LEU A 929 -28.76 -3.56 -26.67
C LEU A 929 -29.50 -4.50 -25.71
N GLU A 930 -29.33 -5.81 -25.93
CA GLU A 930 -29.87 -6.85 -25.06
C GLU A 930 -29.08 -6.97 -23.77
N ARG A 931 -29.75 -7.37 -22.69
CA ARG A 931 -29.18 -7.41 -21.33
C ARG A 931 -28.04 -8.45 -21.20
N ASP A 932 -28.15 -9.57 -21.91
CA ASP A 932 -27.25 -10.74 -21.81
C ASP A 932 -26.34 -10.91 -23.03
N SER A 933 -25.89 -9.82 -23.67
CA SER A 933 -24.96 -9.91 -24.81
C SER A 933 -23.64 -10.60 -24.41
N GLU A 934 -23.06 -11.45 -25.27
CA GLU A 934 -21.78 -12.14 -25.02
C GLU A 934 -20.61 -11.20 -24.65
N GLU A 935 -20.63 -9.96 -25.13
CA GLU A 935 -19.60 -8.93 -24.86
C GLU A 935 -19.93 -8.03 -23.65
N ARG A 936 -21.03 -8.33 -22.94
CA ARG A 936 -21.59 -7.53 -21.84
C ARG A 936 -21.69 -6.02 -22.13
N LEU A 937 -21.81 -5.68 -23.41
CA LEU A 937 -21.77 -4.31 -23.90
C LEU A 937 -22.91 -3.45 -23.34
N ASN A 938 -24.09 -4.06 -23.12
CA ASN A 938 -25.21 -3.39 -22.46
C ASN A 938 -24.88 -2.96 -21.03
N ALA A 939 -24.34 -3.87 -20.20
CA ALA A 939 -24.00 -3.59 -18.81
C ALA A 939 -22.91 -2.52 -18.70
N ARG A 940 -21.85 -2.64 -19.49
CA ARG A 940 -20.72 -1.69 -19.50
C ARG A 940 -21.12 -0.29 -19.96
N ALA A 941 -21.92 -0.20 -21.03
CA ALA A 941 -22.44 1.08 -21.50
C ALA A 941 -23.48 1.68 -20.54
N LEU A 942 -24.31 0.84 -19.90
CA LEU A 942 -25.22 1.30 -18.85
C LEU A 942 -24.44 1.81 -17.63
N GLY A 943 -23.32 1.16 -17.31
CA GLY A 943 -22.40 1.49 -16.23
C GLY A 943 -21.79 2.89 -16.34
N LEU A 944 -21.84 3.54 -17.50
CA LEU A 944 -21.50 4.96 -17.66
C LEU A 944 -22.56 5.90 -17.08
N SER A 945 -23.80 5.46 -16.88
CA SER A 945 -24.91 6.34 -16.47
C SER A 945 -24.83 6.71 -14.99
N GLY A 946 -25.30 7.91 -14.63
CA GLY A 946 -25.63 8.27 -13.24
C GLY A 946 -24.74 9.32 -12.55
N SER A 947 -23.61 9.70 -13.15
CA SER A 947 -22.67 10.67 -12.54
C SER A 947 -22.96 12.14 -12.89
N GLY A 948 -23.72 12.40 -13.96
CA GLY A 948 -23.80 13.72 -14.61
C GLY A 948 -22.53 14.13 -15.37
N ARG A 949 -21.46 13.33 -15.32
CA ARG A 949 -20.15 13.60 -15.93
C ARG A 949 -19.89 12.81 -17.21
N SER A 950 -20.60 11.70 -17.41
CA SER A 950 -20.25 10.68 -18.42
C SER A 950 -20.60 11.02 -19.87
N GLY A 951 -21.04 12.24 -20.16
CA GLY A 951 -21.65 12.59 -21.44
C GLY A 951 -23.03 11.95 -21.63
N ASP A 952 -23.78 12.44 -22.62
CA ASP A 952 -25.03 11.81 -23.07
C ASP A 952 -24.76 10.78 -24.17
N LEU A 953 -23.67 10.96 -24.92
CA LEU A 953 -23.19 10.04 -25.94
C LEU A 953 -21.77 9.59 -25.63
N LEU A 954 -21.51 8.29 -25.83
CA LEU A 954 -20.17 7.76 -26.05
C LEU A 954 -19.99 7.54 -27.55
N VAL A 955 -19.11 8.34 -28.17
CA VAL A 955 -18.84 8.31 -29.61
C VAL A 955 -17.53 7.57 -29.85
N GLU A 956 -17.56 6.48 -30.61
CA GLU A 956 -16.36 5.73 -30.94
C GLU A 956 -15.83 6.08 -32.33
N ALA A 957 -14.51 6.23 -32.43
CA ALA A 957 -13.81 6.53 -33.66
C ALA A 957 -13.74 5.30 -34.58
N LYS A 958 -13.74 5.55 -35.89
CA LYS A 958 -13.50 4.54 -36.91
C LYS A 958 -12.00 4.48 -37.21
N ASN A 959 -11.39 3.30 -37.17
CA ASN A 959 -9.98 3.13 -37.56
C ASN A 959 -9.75 3.65 -39.01
N PRO A 960 -8.72 4.49 -39.28
CA PRO A 960 -7.59 4.86 -38.40
C PRO A 960 -7.73 6.19 -37.63
N TYR A 961 -8.94 6.75 -37.53
CA TYR A 961 -9.18 7.96 -36.76
C TYR A 961 -9.14 7.71 -35.24
N TYR A 962 -8.73 8.74 -34.49
CA TYR A 962 -8.75 8.78 -33.03
C TYR A 962 -8.97 10.22 -32.54
N PHE A 963 -9.60 10.36 -31.38
CA PHE A 963 -9.83 11.64 -30.73
C PHE A 963 -8.61 12.08 -29.92
N SER A 964 -8.09 13.27 -30.22
CA SER A 964 -6.96 13.84 -29.49
C SER A 964 -6.82 15.34 -29.72
N PRO A 965 -6.21 16.11 -28.79
CA PRO A 965 -5.89 17.50 -29.02
C PRO A 965 -4.99 17.69 -30.24
N ARG A 966 -5.25 18.75 -31.00
CA ARG A 966 -4.53 19.12 -32.23
C ARG A 966 -3.01 19.12 -32.02
N GLY A 967 -2.28 18.38 -32.86
CA GLY A 967 -0.81 18.25 -32.81
C GLY A 967 -0.29 17.09 -31.96
N SER A 968 -1.16 16.33 -31.31
CA SER A 968 -0.79 15.10 -30.59
C SER A 968 -0.87 13.91 -31.54
N ILE A 969 0.28 13.32 -31.88
CA ILE A 969 0.37 12.25 -32.88
C ILE A 969 0.80 10.96 -32.20
N TYR A 970 0.01 9.90 -32.38
CA TYR A 970 0.25 8.60 -31.76
C TYR A 970 0.32 7.47 -32.78
N LEU A 971 1.11 6.44 -32.46
CA LEU A 971 1.20 5.18 -33.21
C LEU A 971 0.38 4.05 -32.57
N GLY A 972 -0.08 4.22 -31.33
CA GLY A 972 -1.06 3.38 -30.67
C GLY A 972 -2.11 4.23 -29.95
N GLN A 973 -3.36 3.79 -29.89
CA GLN A 973 -4.47 4.47 -29.20
C GLN A 973 -5.50 3.47 -28.67
N HIS A 974 -6.28 3.87 -27.66
CA HIS A 974 -7.27 3.03 -26.97
C HIS A 974 -8.53 3.83 -26.61
N GLY A 975 -9.62 3.19 -26.15
CA GLY A 975 -10.86 3.84 -25.75
C GLY A 975 -12.15 3.20 -26.26
N ARG A 976 -12.08 2.29 -27.25
CA ARG A 976 -13.23 1.58 -27.82
C ARG A 976 -13.58 0.31 -27.06
N GLY A 977 -14.86 -0.07 -27.09
CA GLY A 977 -15.35 -1.40 -26.73
C GLY A 977 -15.11 -2.43 -27.84
N GLU A 978 -13.89 -2.49 -28.38
CA GLU A 978 -13.48 -3.48 -29.37
C GLU A 978 -12.44 -4.42 -28.75
N ARG A 979 -12.49 -5.69 -29.12
CA ARG A 979 -11.69 -6.78 -28.54
C ARG A 979 -10.21 -6.44 -28.30
N VAL A 980 -9.57 -5.72 -29.23
CA VAL A 980 -8.14 -5.37 -29.15
C VAL A 980 -7.83 -4.29 -28.09
N GLU A 981 -8.83 -3.51 -27.70
CA GLU A 981 -8.76 -2.42 -26.73
C GLU A 981 -9.44 -2.75 -25.40
N ASP A 982 -10.40 -3.66 -25.38
CA ASP A 982 -11.15 -3.94 -24.16
C ASP A 982 -10.96 -5.33 -23.57
N GLN A 983 -10.41 -6.30 -24.32
CA GLN A 983 -10.04 -7.60 -23.76
C GLN A 983 -8.63 -7.55 -23.16
N VAL A 984 -8.59 -7.58 -21.82
CA VAL A 984 -7.39 -7.43 -20.99
C VAL A 984 -6.97 -8.76 -20.37
N PRO A 985 -5.70 -8.94 -19.98
CA PRO A 985 -5.31 -10.10 -19.21
C PRO A 985 -5.81 -9.96 -17.77
N LEU A 986 -6.34 -11.04 -17.23
CA LEU A 986 -6.49 -11.24 -15.79
C LEU A 986 -5.87 -12.58 -15.41
N LEU A 987 -4.86 -12.53 -14.54
CA LEU A 987 -4.26 -13.68 -13.89
C LEU A 987 -4.35 -13.52 -12.37
N ILE A 988 -4.94 -14.51 -11.70
CA ILE A 988 -4.86 -14.64 -10.25
C ILE A 988 -3.83 -15.70 -9.93
N MET A 989 -2.67 -15.27 -9.45
CA MET A 989 -1.54 -16.15 -9.17
C MET A 989 -1.46 -16.50 -7.70
N ASN A 990 -0.87 -17.66 -7.45
CA ASN A 990 -0.88 -18.30 -6.14
C ASN A 990 -2.31 -18.46 -5.60
N PRO A 991 -3.28 -19.00 -6.37
CA PRO A 991 -4.61 -19.28 -5.86
C PRO A 991 -4.59 -20.44 -4.86
N SER A 992 -5.68 -20.62 -4.14
CA SER A 992 -5.84 -21.71 -3.17
C SER A 992 -5.46 -23.08 -3.74
N GLY A 993 -4.61 -23.82 -3.03
CA GLY A 993 -4.29 -25.21 -3.38
C GLY A 993 -3.37 -25.41 -4.59
N GLY A 994 -2.70 -24.36 -5.08
CA GLY A 994 -1.70 -24.49 -6.14
C GLY A 994 -2.27 -24.83 -7.52
N ARG A 995 -3.56 -24.53 -7.73
CA ARG A 995 -4.34 -24.99 -8.89
C ARG A 995 -4.00 -24.20 -10.14
N GLN A 996 -4.02 -24.88 -11.29
CA GLN A 996 -3.96 -24.25 -12.61
C GLN A 996 -5.31 -24.43 -13.30
N SER A 997 -5.98 -23.34 -13.63
CA SER A 997 -7.28 -23.35 -14.28
C SER A 997 -7.39 -22.26 -15.34
N ILE A 998 -8.24 -22.51 -16.33
CA ILE A 998 -8.60 -21.53 -17.36
C ILE A 998 -10.10 -21.32 -17.26
N VAL A 999 -10.50 -20.16 -16.77
CA VAL A 999 -11.89 -19.72 -16.69
C VAL A 999 -12.31 -19.26 -18.09
N ARG A 1000 -13.37 -19.85 -18.63
CA ARG A 1000 -13.89 -19.55 -19.98
C ARG A 1000 -15.03 -18.56 -19.94
N SER A 1001 -15.69 -18.46 -18.78
CA SER A 1001 -16.69 -17.45 -18.48
C SER A 1001 -16.13 -16.04 -18.72
N VAL A 1002 -16.98 -15.16 -19.25
CA VAL A 1002 -16.64 -13.74 -19.42
C VAL A 1002 -16.73 -13.06 -18.06
N VAL A 1003 -15.64 -12.42 -17.66
CA VAL A 1003 -15.52 -11.61 -16.45
C VAL A 1003 -15.13 -10.18 -16.81
N GLU A 1004 -15.20 -9.28 -15.84
CA GLU A 1004 -14.87 -7.86 -16.02
C GLU A 1004 -13.87 -7.39 -14.97
N ILE A 1005 -13.23 -6.24 -15.19
CA ILE A 1005 -12.24 -5.70 -14.26
C ILE A 1005 -12.87 -5.20 -12.94
N ASP A 1006 -14.17 -4.93 -12.91
CA ASP A 1006 -14.93 -4.57 -11.70
C ASP A 1006 -15.06 -5.75 -10.73
N ASP A 1007 -14.88 -6.99 -11.20
CA ASP A 1007 -14.84 -8.18 -10.36
C ASP A 1007 -13.55 -8.26 -9.49
N ILE A 1008 -12.50 -7.47 -9.79
CA ILE A 1008 -11.20 -7.56 -9.09
C ILE A 1008 -11.32 -7.10 -7.63
N ALA A 1009 -11.89 -5.92 -7.38
CA ALA A 1009 -12.06 -5.37 -6.04
C ALA A 1009 -12.88 -6.28 -5.09
N PRO A 1010 -14.08 -6.78 -5.47
CA PRO A 1010 -14.82 -7.73 -4.64
C PRO A 1010 -14.09 -9.06 -4.48
N THR A 1011 -13.32 -9.53 -5.48
CA THR A 1011 -12.47 -10.74 -5.33
C THR A 1011 -11.36 -10.53 -4.29
N VAL A 1012 -10.70 -9.37 -4.30
CA VAL A 1012 -9.73 -8.98 -3.26
C VAL A 1012 -10.41 -8.91 -1.89
N ALA A 1013 -11.61 -8.31 -1.83
CA ALA A 1013 -12.36 -8.17 -0.59
C ALA A 1013 -12.84 -9.50 -0.04
N GLY A 1014 -13.26 -10.43 -0.89
CA GLY A 1014 -13.58 -11.81 -0.54
C GLY A 1014 -12.38 -12.56 0.02
N ALA A 1015 -11.26 -12.52 -0.70
CA ALA A 1015 -10.01 -13.18 -0.29
C ALA A 1015 -9.47 -12.67 1.06
N LEU A 1016 -9.62 -11.37 1.34
CA LEU A 1016 -9.20 -10.75 2.60
C LEU A 1016 -10.31 -10.71 3.66
N GLY A 1017 -11.52 -11.18 3.36
CA GLY A 1017 -12.63 -11.29 4.31
C GLY A 1017 -13.24 -9.95 4.74
N PHE A 1018 -13.37 -8.99 3.82
CA PHE A 1018 -14.04 -7.70 4.05
C PHE A 1018 -15.09 -7.34 2.98
N LEU A 1019 -15.55 -8.32 2.18
CA LEU A 1019 -16.54 -8.11 1.12
C LEU A 1019 -17.78 -7.32 1.58
N ASP A 1020 -18.30 -7.58 2.78
CA ASP A 1020 -19.47 -6.86 3.34
C ASP A 1020 -19.24 -5.33 3.49
N ALA A 1021 -17.99 -4.88 3.57
CA ALA A 1021 -17.62 -3.47 3.69
C ALA A 1021 -17.36 -2.78 2.34
N LEU A 1022 -17.44 -3.52 1.22
CA LEU A 1022 -17.18 -3.01 -0.12
C LEU A 1022 -18.43 -3.16 -1.01
N PRO A 1023 -19.26 -2.11 -1.14
CA PRO A 1023 -20.42 -2.12 -2.04
C PRO A 1023 -19.99 -2.05 -3.52
N ALA A 1024 -19.80 -3.20 -4.17
CA ALA A 1024 -19.39 -3.32 -5.57
C ALA A 1024 -20.56 -3.63 -6.53
N ASP A 1025 -20.38 -3.33 -7.82
CA ASP A 1025 -21.22 -3.83 -8.93
C ASP A 1025 -20.74 -5.23 -9.37
N GLY A 1026 -19.41 -5.45 -9.35
CA GLY A 1026 -18.77 -6.72 -9.67
C GLY A 1026 -18.97 -7.81 -8.60
N THR A 1027 -18.46 -9.00 -8.90
CA THR A 1027 -18.63 -10.21 -8.09
C THR A 1027 -17.29 -10.81 -7.65
N ASP A 1028 -17.29 -11.52 -6.52
CA ASP A 1028 -16.11 -12.24 -6.03
C ASP A 1028 -15.89 -13.51 -6.88
N LEU A 1029 -14.87 -13.49 -7.75
CA LEU A 1029 -14.54 -14.58 -8.67
C LEU A 1029 -14.03 -15.86 -7.97
N LEU A 1030 -13.74 -15.77 -6.68
CA LEU A 1030 -13.29 -16.89 -5.85
C LEU A 1030 -14.34 -17.28 -4.80
N ASP A 1031 -15.59 -16.79 -4.89
CA ASP A 1031 -16.70 -17.28 -4.06
C ASP A 1031 -16.94 -18.76 -4.38
N PRO A 1032 -17.05 -19.66 -3.38
CA PRO A 1032 -17.31 -21.07 -3.66
C PRO A 1032 -18.73 -21.32 -4.20
N PRO A 1033 -18.91 -22.35 -5.05
CA PRO A 1033 -20.20 -22.67 -5.66
C PRO A 1033 -21.25 -23.03 -4.60
N LYS A 1034 -22.50 -22.66 -4.82
CA LYS A 1034 -23.62 -22.90 -3.89
C LYS A 1034 -24.49 -24.04 -4.41
N ILE A 1035 -24.42 -25.19 -3.73
CA ILE A 1035 -25.18 -26.41 -4.07
C ILE A 1035 -26.51 -26.42 -3.33
N LEU A 1036 -27.60 -26.64 -4.05
CA LEU A 1036 -28.94 -26.90 -3.52
C LEU A 1036 -29.42 -28.26 -4.03
N VAL A 1037 -29.65 -29.22 -3.13
CA VAL A 1037 -30.35 -30.46 -3.46
C VAL A 1037 -31.85 -30.18 -3.43
N SER A 1038 -32.55 -30.43 -4.53
CA SER A 1038 -33.96 -30.05 -4.69
C SER A 1038 -34.93 -31.22 -4.66
N SER A 1039 -34.48 -32.45 -4.97
CA SER A 1039 -35.40 -33.59 -5.03
C SER A 1039 -35.59 -34.32 -3.70
N HIS A 1040 -34.70 -34.15 -2.73
CA HIS A 1040 -34.77 -34.87 -1.45
C HIS A 1040 -34.41 -34.01 -0.24
N ALA A 1041 -35.08 -34.28 0.88
CA ALA A 1041 -34.76 -33.74 2.20
C ALA A 1041 -33.86 -34.69 3.01
N GLU A 1042 -33.26 -34.17 4.08
CA GLU A 1042 -32.50 -34.96 5.05
C GLU A 1042 -33.36 -36.09 5.62
N ASP A 1043 -32.78 -37.30 5.67
CA ASP A 1043 -33.41 -38.53 6.19
C ASP A 1043 -34.71 -38.94 5.46
N GLN A 1044 -34.91 -38.48 4.22
CA GLN A 1044 -36.05 -38.92 3.41
C GLN A 1044 -35.97 -40.42 3.10
N VAL A 1045 -37.11 -41.10 3.20
CA VAL A 1045 -37.23 -42.53 2.91
C VAL A 1045 -37.29 -42.78 1.40
N VAL A 1046 -36.49 -43.72 0.91
CA VAL A 1046 -36.41 -44.13 -0.50
C VAL A 1046 -36.44 -45.66 -0.63
N PRO A 1047 -36.90 -46.24 -1.76
CA PRO A 1047 -36.94 -47.70 -1.93
C PRO A 1047 -35.53 -48.30 -2.02
N ALA A 1048 -35.24 -49.30 -1.18
CA ALA A 1048 -33.97 -50.02 -1.21
C ALA A 1048 -33.83 -50.87 -2.49
N GLY A 1049 -32.62 -50.97 -3.03
CA GLY A 1049 -32.29 -51.82 -4.17
C GLY A 1049 -32.78 -51.32 -5.54
N ARG A 1050 -33.55 -50.21 -5.59
CA ARG A 1050 -33.90 -49.48 -6.83
C ARG A 1050 -32.95 -48.29 -7.04
N THR A 1051 -32.86 -47.83 -8.28
CA THR A 1051 -32.13 -46.59 -8.61
C THR A 1051 -32.96 -45.38 -8.20
N THR A 1052 -32.40 -44.53 -7.35
CA THR A 1052 -32.96 -43.25 -6.92
C THR A 1052 -32.24 -42.11 -7.64
N SER A 1053 -33.01 -41.18 -8.20
CA SER A 1053 -32.48 -39.99 -8.86
C SER A 1053 -32.46 -38.79 -7.91
N ILE A 1054 -31.28 -38.23 -7.68
CA ILE A 1054 -31.06 -37.05 -6.84
C ILE A 1054 -30.81 -35.87 -7.79
N LEU A 1055 -31.61 -34.81 -7.66
CA LEU A 1055 -31.55 -33.63 -8.50
C LEU A 1055 -31.14 -32.42 -7.65
N GLY A 1056 -30.40 -31.51 -8.26
CA GLY A 1056 -30.06 -30.24 -7.62
C GLY A 1056 -29.63 -29.16 -8.58
N PHE A 1057 -29.39 -27.99 -8.01
CA PHE A 1057 -28.91 -26.80 -8.67
C PHE A 1057 -27.57 -26.37 -8.08
N VAL A 1058 -26.69 -25.82 -8.91
CA VAL A 1058 -25.47 -25.14 -8.47
C VAL A 1058 -25.47 -23.72 -9.04
N LYS A 1059 -25.25 -22.74 -8.18
CA LYS A 1059 -25.07 -21.34 -8.56
C LYS A 1059 -23.69 -20.86 -8.16
N ASP A 1060 -23.03 -20.14 -9.05
CA ASP A 1060 -21.70 -19.56 -8.82
C ASP A 1060 -21.49 -18.26 -9.60
N SER A 1061 -20.44 -17.50 -9.25
CA SER A 1061 -20.00 -16.29 -9.96
C SER A 1061 -19.29 -16.60 -11.28
N VAL A 1062 -18.65 -17.77 -11.39
CA VAL A 1062 -18.11 -18.28 -12.65
C VAL A 1062 -18.86 -19.54 -13.08
N GLY A 1063 -18.55 -20.07 -14.26
CA GLY A 1063 -19.14 -21.31 -14.75
C GLY A 1063 -18.82 -22.52 -13.85
N ILE A 1064 -19.71 -23.51 -13.85
CA ILE A 1064 -19.49 -24.79 -13.14
C ILE A 1064 -18.77 -25.78 -14.07
N GLU A 1065 -17.59 -26.24 -13.66
CA GLU A 1065 -16.81 -27.22 -14.42
C GLU A 1065 -17.48 -28.60 -14.36
N ARG A 1066 -17.80 -29.08 -13.15
CA ARG A 1066 -18.45 -30.39 -12.94
C ARG A 1066 -19.10 -30.54 -11.57
N VAL A 1067 -20.03 -31.49 -11.48
CA VAL A 1067 -20.62 -31.96 -10.23
C VAL A 1067 -20.34 -33.45 -10.06
N GLU A 1068 -20.04 -33.86 -8.85
CA GLU A 1068 -19.69 -35.22 -8.48
C GLU A 1068 -20.41 -35.64 -7.19
N PHE A 1069 -20.61 -36.93 -6.96
CA PHE A 1069 -21.24 -37.45 -5.75
C PHE A 1069 -20.55 -38.73 -5.24
N ARG A 1070 -20.78 -39.09 -3.98
CA ARG A 1070 -20.28 -40.32 -3.36
C ARG A 1070 -21.25 -40.83 -2.30
N VAL A 1071 -21.37 -42.14 -2.19
CA VAL A 1071 -22.16 -42.83 -1.15
C VAL A 1071 -21.24 -43.37 -0.04
N ASP A 1072 -21.75 -43.57 1.17
CA ASP A 1072 -20.99 -44.12 2.29
C ASP A 1072 -20.36 -45.48 1.97
N GLY A 1073 -19.11 -45.67 2.41
CA GLY A 1073 -18.31 -46.86 2.11
C GLY A 1073 -17.63 -46.86 0.74
N GLU A 1074 -17.91 -45.89 -0.14
CA GLU A 1074 -17.18 -45.72 -1.39
C GLU A 1074 -15.94 -44.84 -1.20
N ASP A 1075 -14.82 -45.20 -1.84
CA ASP A 1075 -13.56 -44.45 -1.73
C ASP A 1075 -13.43 -43.30 -2.75
N LYS A 1076 -14.27 -43.27 -3.79
CA LYS A 1076 -14.14 -42.34 -4.93
C LYS A 1076 -15.44 -41.60 -5.23
N PHE A 1077 -15.31 -40.35 -5.66
CA PHE A 1077 -16.41 -39.58 -6.23
C PHE A 1077 -16.74 -40.09 -7.64
N GLN A 1078 -18.03 -40.11 -7.96
CA GLN A 1078 -18.62 -40.46 -9.25
C GLN A 1078 -19.18 -39.17 -9.90
N PRO A 1079 -19.11 -39.02 -11.24
CA PRO A 1079 -19.65 -37.84 -11.91
C PRO A 1079 -21.19 -37.83 -11.88
N ALA A 1080 -21.77 -36.66 -11.66
CA ALA A 1080 -23.19 -36.40 -11.89
C ALA A 1080 -23.43 -36.00 -13.35
N GLU A 1081 -24.65 -36.21 -13.88
CA GLU A 1081 -25.05 -35.70 -15.19
C GLU A 1081 -25.42 -34.21 -15.06
N GLY A 1082 -24.79 -33.33 -15.82
CA GLY A 1082 -25.05 -31.88 -15.80
C GLY A 1082 -24.14 -31.08 -14.86
N THR A 1083 -24.33 -29.75 -14.83
CA THR A 1083 -23.50 -28.80 -14.06
C THR A 1083 -24.37 -27.90 -13.18
N SER A 1084 -24.84 -26.76 -13.70
CA SER A 1084 -25.71 -25.83 -12.95
C SER A 1084 -27.06 -26.44 -12.60
N PHE A 1085 -27.54 -27.38 -13.42
CA PHE A 1085 -28.58 -28.34 -13.08
C PHE A 1085 -27.96 -29.73 -13.21
N TRP A 1086 -28.07 -30.56 -12.18
CA TRP A 1086 -27.40 -31.85 -12.14
C TRP A 1086 -28.29 -32.98 -11.61
N GLU A 1087 -27.98 -34.20 -12.03
CA GLU A 1087 -28.60 -35.45 -11.61
C GLU A 1087 -27.54 -36.46 -11.16
N ALA A 1088 -27.71 -37.04 -9.97
CA ALA A 1088 -26.96 -38.20 -9.49
C ALA A 1088 -27.89 -39.40 -9.36
N ARG A 1089 -27.49 -40.56 -9.91
CA ARG A 1089 -28.26 -41.80 -9.83
C ARG A 1089 -27.58 -42.76 -8.85
N VAL A 1090 -28.24 -43.07 -7.74
CA VAL A 1090 -27.70 -43.92 -6.67
C VAL A 1090 -28.54 -45.19 -6.50
N ARG A 1091 -27.91 -46.29 -6.09
CA ARG A 1091 -28.60 -47.53 -5.72
C ARG A 1091 -28.19 -47.90 -4.30
N LEU A 1092 -29.14 -47.86 -3.37
CA LEU A 1092 -28.86 -47.98 -1.94
C LEU A 1092 -29.27 -49.36 -1.41
N ALA A 1093 -28.45 -49.94 -0.53
CA ALA A 1093 -28.83 -51.12 0.25
C ALA A 1093 -29.83 -50.71 1.35
N PRO A 1094 -30.53 -51.65 2.02
CA PRO A 1094 -31.36 -51.29 3.17
C PRO A 1094 -30.50 -50.67 4.29
N GLY A 1095 -30.85 -49.48 4.76
CA GLY A 1095 -30.09 -48.76 5.77
C GLY A 1095 -30.11 -47.25 5.60
N ARG A 1096 -29.41 -46.55 6.49
CA ARG A 1096 -29.21 -45.10 6.42
C ARG A 1096 -27.88 -44.82 5.74
N HIS A 1097 -27.92 -44.11 4.62
CA HIS A 1097 -26.76 -43.85 3.76
C HIS A 1097 -26.43 -42.36 3.74
N ALA A 1098 -25.14 -42.03 3.80
CA ALA A 1098 -24.68 -40.65 3.62
C ALA A 1098 -24.34 -40.39 2.16
N ILE A 1099 -24.96 -39.36 1.58
CA ILE A 1099 -24.68 -38.89 0.23
C ILE A 1099 -23.88 -37.59 0.34
N VAL A 1100 -22.73 -37.57 -0.32
CA VAL A 1100 -21.85 -36.41 -0.39
C VAL A 1100 -21.81 -35.91 -1.83
N VAL A 1101 -22.27 -34.68 -2.06
CA VAL A 1101 -22.26 -34.02 -3.38
C VAL A 1101 -21.21 -32.93 -3.38
N ARG A 1102 -20.38 -32.88 -4.41
CA ARG A 1102 -19.32 -31.88 -4.59
C ARG A 1102 -19.47 -31.19 -5.94
N ALA A 1103 -19.51 -29.87 -5.96
CA ALA A 1103 -19.47 -29.06 -7.17
C ALA A 1103 -18.11 -28.39 -7.28
N ILE A 1104 -17.59 -28.28 -8.51
CA ILE A 1104 -16.30 -27.66 -8.83
C ILE A 1104 -16.55 -26.64 -9.92
N ASP A 1105 -16.15 -25.39 -9.69
CA ASP A 1105 -16.27 -24.30 -10.66
C ASP A 1105 -15.09 -24.21 -11.62
N GLU A 1106 -15.17 -23.32 -12.61
CA GLU A 1106 -14.12 -23.09 -13.61
C GLU A 1106 -12.79 -22.55 -13.03
N THR A 1107 -12.82 -21.96 -11.83
CA THR A 1107 -11.58 -21.59 -11.11
C THR A 1107 -10.92 -22.82 -10.47
N GLY A 1108 -11.68 -23.91 -10.32
CA GLY A 1108 -11.29 -25.13 -9.62
C GLY A 1108 -11.60 -25.09 -8.13
N ILE A 1109 -12.33 -24.08 -7.64
CA ILE A 1109 -12.85 -24.04 -6.28
C ILE A 1109 -14.01 -25.03 -6.18
N ALA A 1110 -14.08 -25.72 -5.04
CA ALA A 1110 -15.06 -26.75 -4.81
C ALA A 1110 -15.87 -26.44 -3.56
N SER A 1111 -17.15 -26.81 -3.60
CA SER A 1111 -18.00 -26.88 -2.41
C SER A 1111 -18.60 -28.26 -2.29
N THR A 1112 -18.94 -28.65 -1.06
CA THR A 1112 -19.49 -29.97 -0.77
C THR A 1112 -20.70 -29.82 0.14
N VAL A 1113 -21.76 -30.59 -0.14
CA VAL A 1113 -22.93 -30.76 0.72
C VAL A 1113 -23.07 -32.25 1.04
N ARG A 1114 -23.41 -32.54 2.29
CA ARG A 1114 -23.71 -33.90 2.76
C ARG A 1114 -25.14 -33.93 3.29
N PHE A 1115 -25.86 -34.98 2.92
CA PHE A 1115 -27.20 -35.28 3.45
C PHE A 1115 -27.40 -36.79 3.56
N HIS A 1116 -28.44 -37.23 4.25
CA HIS A 1116 -28.73 -38.66 4.46
C HIS A 1116 -30.03 -39.08 3.77
N LEU A 1117 -30.07 -40.32 3.30
CA LEU A 1117 -31.27 -41.00 2.83
C LEU A 1117 -31.46 -42.30 3.61
N ILE A 1118 -32.72 -42.65 3.90
CA ILE A 1118 -33.07 -43.92 4.55
C ILE A 1118 -33.65 -44.85 3.48
N ALA A 1119 -32.89 -45.86 3.09
CA ALA A 1119 -33.34 -46.88 2.17
C ALA A 1119 -34.06 -48.00 2.92
N GLN A 1120 -35.36 -48.20 2.64
CA GLN A 1120 -36.17 -49.26 3.24
C GLN A 1120 -36.65 -50.26 2.18
N GLN A 1121 -36.71 -51.54 2.53
CA GLN A 1121 -37.42 -52.52 1.71
C GLN A 1121 -38.93 -52.22 1.77
N GLU A 1122 -39.59 -52.23 0.61
CA GLU A 1122 -41.06 -52.09 0.51
C GLU A 1122 -41.80 -53.18 1.29
#